data_AF-A0A815CP18-F1
#
_entry.id   AF-A0A815CP18-F1
#
_cell.length_a   1.000
_cell.length_b   1.000
_cell.length_c   1.000
_cell.angle_alpha   90.00
_cell.angle_beta   90.00
_cell.angle_gamma   90.00
#
_symmetry.space_group_name_H-M   'P 1'
#
loop_
_entity.id
_entity.type
_entity.pdbx_description
1 polymer ?
#
loop_
_entity_poly.entity_id
_entity_poly.type
_entity_poly.pdbx_seq_one_letter_code
_entity_poly.pdbx_strand_id
1 'polypeptide(L)'
;MAMKDTNESRCKFIRKIVGLIWIVIEANLVAGNIFGFGSLFSVLPQYGIYESRCKIISEKIISNDTKTITKDCRGQIDEYQFAFALGIGFYNLPAVVVGVIIYIFGPRTVKIIAIIFHLISWLSLAFLAPGYDWLILSHTIFSALAGICVLLSSFAISANFTKTRGLVTALISGAQIGGSVWYAIFQILIDRKWISLSTLGFIWASFSILMFGSAMFFLDWHVKCGSASNKTKSSTTEDVTINTSEDSLAQYLTNPIFVVVTLFLSCLLLTVAYLPVIWFPWVMHLTGYNLNLANHFTFLFNMSAILCIFIAPICGLIIDYKAAQGYSQRILNISILQTISWLATIILCIVCMFRSIAAPIVAIVIFLFSRTMLVAGCQAVITRTFPPEYIGTLLGVMWTTAGIVSFVTYGLTRLATDPIYAWRNTASASSWSISLPSTNGTRHVVIIPFPSAISREKSVPPSPCNDCFHFHTFKGNRMVIEPCGGPDCVAIIKSRNLREIQPSRKYDFEQCGMINKKDYSIVNKALQLKVSTSVKNTLRPAEYPWLVRIESRSDMLSRTVTLCGGTLIHPQWVVTAAHCMFDTKKDRPYATNGITLYMGHYDRASSSLNEHIAKPILYLINPKFRISFLSPAPIHDLALIKLEKPVPLSHSIGVACLPERTDKLADGTLAFTAGWGHASPESTAVNEPRKARLKIAPRSCRNLRINHNLHICGRNDRGNNICSGDSGTGLMVRAGTKSNRNQTQWKWYIFGVASYGLEECSQHVNHDNAFASIPTDIDWIHEVLDKY
;
A
#
# COMPACT_ATOMS: atom_id res chain seq x y z
N MET A 1 56.17 6.81 -37.57
CA MET A 1 55.87 7.49 -36.30
C MET A 1 54.40 7.94 -36.19
N ALA A 2 53.81 8.54 -37.24
CA ALA A 2 52.42 9.01 -37.25
C ALA A 2 51.32 7.95 -36.96
N MET A 3 51.48 6.68 -37.38
CA MET A 3 50.51 5.60 -37.05
C MET A 3 50.55 5.14 -35.58
N LYS A 4 51.67 5.37 -34.87
CA LYS A 4 51.83 5.00 -33.45
C LYS A 4 51.09 6.02 -32.55
N ASP A 5 51.15 7.30 -32.91
CA ASP A 5 50.40 8.39 -32.26
C ASP A 5 48.88 8.27 -32.45
N THR A 6 48.40 7.81 -33.61
CA THR A 6 46.96 7.61 -33.82
C THR A 6 46.39 6.44 -33.03
N ASN A 7 47.16 5.35 -32.85
CA ASN A 7 46.75 4.21 -32.03
C ASN A 7 46.79 4.53 -30.54
N GLU A 8 47.79 5.28 -30.08
CA GLU A 8 47.88 5.72 -28.69
C GLU A 8 46.75 6.73 -28.33
N SER A 9 46.43 7.64 -29.25
CA SER A 9 45.29 8.56 -29.14
C SER A 9 43.94 7.82 -29.08
N ARG A 10 43.74 6.83 -29.97
CA ARG A 10 42.53 5.98 -29.96
C ARG A 10 42.41 5.15 -28.69
N CYS A 11 43.49 4.54 -28.20
CA CYS A 11 43.49 3.79 -26.94
C CYS A 11 43.16 4.68 -25.74
N LYS A 12 43.72 5.90 -25.68
CA LYS A 12 43.40 6.90 -24.64
C LYS A 12 41.93 7.33 -24.69
N PHE A 13 41.35 7.47 -25.89
CA PHE A 13 39.95 7.82 -26.07
C PHE A 13 38.99 6.69 -25.67
N ILE A 14 39.28 5.44 -26.08
CA ILE A 14 38.47 4.27 -25.71
C ILE A 14 38.50 4.08 -24.18
N ARG A 15 39.68 4.18 -23.55
CA ARG A 15 39.81 4.05 -22.09
C ARG A 15 39.02 5.13 -21.35
N LYS A 16 38.96 6.35 -21.87
CA LYS A 16 38.12 7.45 -21.35
C LYS A 16 36.63 7.14 -21.42
N ILE A 17 36.15 6.63 -22.55
CA ILE A 17 34.73 6.29 -22.72
C ILE A 17 34.33 5.12 -21.83
N VAL A 18 35.12 4.05 -21.81
CA VAL A 18 34.85 2.89 -20.97
C VAL A 18 34.87 3.28 -19.49
N GLY A 19 35.85 4.10 -19.08
CA GLY A 19 35.89 4.64 -17.72
C GLY A 19 34.66 5.48 -17.36
N LEU A 20 34.19 6.33 -18.29
CA LEU A 20 32.95 7.11 -18.09
C LEU A 20 31.73 6.22 -17.92
N ILE A 21 31.52 5.25 -18.82
CA ILE A 21 30.40 4.30 -18.74
C ILE A 21 30.42 3.58 -17.39
N TRP A 22 31.60 3.12 -16.97
CA TRP A 22 31.75 2.42 -15.71
C TRP A 22 31.40 3.31 -14.50
N ILE A 23 31.87 4.55 -14.49
CA ILE A 23 31.56 5.52 -13.43
C ILE A 23 30.06 5.78 -13.33
N VAL A 24 29.37 5.88 -14.47
CA VAL A 24 27.91 6.06 -14.51
C VAL A 24 27.19 4.83 -13.95
N ILE A 25 27.65 3.63 -14.30
CA ILE A 25 27.12 2.36 -13.77
C ILE A 25 27.32 2.29 -12.24
N GLU A 26 28.52 2.59 -11.74
CA GLU A 26 28.81 2.61 -10.31
C GLU A 26 27.97 3.65 -9.56
N ALA A 27 27.84 4.87 -10.11
CA ALA A 27 26.99 5.89 -9.53
C ALA A 27 25.53 5.44 -9.42
N ASN A 28 25.03 4.70 -10.41
CA ASN A 28 23.67 4.17 -10.39
C ASN A 28 23.50 3.01 -9.40
N LEU A 29 24.41 2.04 -9.39
CA LEU A 29 24.30 0.82 -8.57
C LEU A 29 24.60 1.06 -7.09
N VAL A 30 25.45 2.05 -6.78
CA VAL A 30 25.99 2.28 -5.43
C VAL A 30 25.62 3.64 -4.89
N ALA A 31 25.90 4.73 -5.61
CA ALA A 31 25.70 6.08 -5.08
C ALA A 31 24.22 6.43 -4.85
N GLY A 32 23.32 5.85 -5.63
CA GLY A 32 21.89 6.14 -5.59
C GLY A 32 21.00 5.15 -4.86
N ASN A 33 21.50 3.95 -4.55
CA ASN A 33 20.63 2.84 -4.16
C ASN A 33 19.88 3.12 -2.85
N ILE A 34 20.54 3.70 -1.84
CA ILE A 34 19.99 3.89 -0.50
C ILE A 34 18.69 4.69 -0.52
N PHE A 35 18.53 5.63 -1.45
CA PHE A 35 17.32 6.45 -1.60
C PHE A 35 16.08 5.63 -1.98
N GLY A 36 16.23 4.39 -2.46
CA GLY A 36 15.14 3.45 -2.75
C GLY A 36 14.81 2.48 -1.61
N PHE A 37 15.53 2.52 -0.48
CA PHE A 37 15.44 1.52 0.59
C PHE A 37 14.01 1.31 1.13
N GLY A 38 13.16 2.33 1.07
CA GLY A 38 11.75 2.24 1.47
C GLY A 38 10.95 1.12 0.77
N SER A 39 11.36 0.68 -0.43
CA SER A 39 10.74 -0.47 -1.10
C SER A 39 10.89 -1.79 -0.32
N LEU A 40 11.95 -1.93 0.48
CA LEU A 40 12.15 -3.11 1.32
C LEU A 40 11.23 -3.18 2.53
N PHE A 41 10.49 -2.13 2.88
CA PHE A 41 9.58 -2.14 4.04
C PHE A 41 8.45 -3.18 3.89
N SER A 42 8.14 -3.57 2.66
CA SER A 42 7.19 -4.65 2.34
C SER A 42 7.80 -6.05 2.36
N VAL A 43 9.13 -6.14 2.24
CA VAL A 43 9.89 -7.38 2.14
C VAL A 43 10.41 -7.83 3.50
N LEU A 44 11.01 -6.92 4.28
CA LEU A 44 11.64 -7.23 5.56
C LEU A 44 10.71 -7.91 6.58
N PRO A 45 9.40 -7.58 6.67
CA PRO A 45 8.47 -8.30 7.53
C PRO A 45 8.29 -9.78 7.16
N GLN A 46 8.45 -10.14 5.87
CA GLN A 46 8.35 -11.54 5.40
C GLN A 46 9.49 -12.42 5.97
N TYR A 47 10.58 -11.79 6.40
CA TYR A 47 11.75 -12.44 6.99
C TYR A 47 11.80 -12.29 8.53
N GLY A 48 10.71 -11.82 9.17
CA GLY A 48 10.61 -11.72 10.64
C GLY A 48 11.47 -10.61 11.27
N ILE A 49 11.96 -9.65 10.48
CA ILE A 49 12.90 -8.64 10.99
C ILE A 49 12.18 -7.56 11.79
N TYR A 50 12.66 -7.24 13.00
CA TYR A 50 11.99 -6.38 13.98
C TYR A 50 10.60 -6.88 14.41
N GLU A 51 10.34 -8.18 14.25
CA GLU A 51 9.08 -8.78 14.66
C GLU A 51 8.82 -8.62 16.18
N SER A 52 9.89 -8.49 16.98
CA SER A 52 9.85 -8.21 18.42
C SER A 52 9.28 -6.84 18.78
N ARG A 53 9.30 -5.88 17.85
CA ARG A 53 8.76 -4.52 18.05
C ARG A 53 7.25 -4.43 17.87
N CYS A 54 6.65 -5.51 17.40
CA CYS A 54 5.22 -5.60 17.29
C CYS A 54 4.58 -6.00 18.63
N LYS A 55 3.61 -5.23 19.10
CA LYS A 55 2.91 -5.49 20.36
C LYS A 55 1.70 -6.38 20.14
N ILE A 56 1.48 -7.33 21.03
CA ILE A 56 0.25 -8.11 21.06
C ILE A 56 -0.83 -7.26 21.72
N ILE A 57 -1.89 -6.91 20.99
CA ILE A 57 -2.99 -6.07 21.50
C ILE A 57 -4.02 -6.91 22.24
N SER A 58 -4.23 -8.17 21.85
CA SER A 58 -5.08 -9.10 22.59
C SER A 58 -4.61 -10.54 22.43
N GLU A 59 -4.55 -11.26 23.55
CA GLU A 59 -4.32 -12.69 23.62
C GLU A 59 -5.63 -13.35 24.06
N LYS A 60 -6.31 -14.05 23.14
CA LYS A 60 -7.55 -14.78 23.48
C LYS A 60 -7.22 -16.26 23.58
N ILE A 61 -7.28 -16.81 24.79
CA ILE A 61 -7.17 -18.26 25.04
C ILE A 61 -8.47 -18.88 24.59
N ILE A 62 -8.38 -19.72 23.57
CA ILE A 62 -9.50 -20.48 23.02
C ILE A 62 -9.22 -21.94 23.43
N SER A 63 -9.98 -22.41 24.43
CA SER A 63 -10.04 -23.79 24.99
C SER A 63 -8.80 -24.68 24.81
N ASN A 64 -8.10 -24.97 25.91
CA ASN A 64 -6.97 -25.89 26.11
C ASN A 64 -5.85 -26.07 25.07
N ASP A 65 -5.91 -25.55 23.84
CA ASP A 65 -4.78 -25.71 22.90
C ASP A 65 -4.62 -24.65 21.79
N THR A 66 -5.42 -23.57 21.69
CA THR A 66 -5.08 -22.49 20.71
C THR A 66 -5.26 -21.06 21.21
N LYS A 67 -4.24 -20.23 20.99
CA LYS A 67 -4.21 -18.79 21.28
C LYS A 67 -4.29 -18.00 19.97
N THR A 68 -5.22 -17.04 19.86
CA THR A 68 -5.21 -16.07 18.75
C THR A 68 -4.61 -14.75 19.22
N ILE A 69 -3.58 -14.30 18.52
CA ILE A 69 -2.75 -13.14 18.85
C ILE A 69 -3.01 -12.05 17.80
N THR A 70 -3.61 -10.91 18.20
CA THR A 70 -3.66 -9.71 17.36
C THR A 70 -2.41 -8.86 17.61
N LYS A 71 -1.73 -8.43 16.55
CA LYS A 71 -0.39 -7.86 16.62
C LYS A 71 -0.35 -6.46 15.97
N ASP A 72 -0.02 -5.41 16.74
CA ASP A 72 0.26 -4.05 16.26
C ASP A 72 1.74 -3.91 15.92
N CYS A 73 2.05 -3.69 14.65
CA CYS A 73 3.43 -3.60 14.15
C CYS A 73 3.86 -2.17 13.77
N ARG A 74 3.22 -1.12 14.28
CA ARG A 74 3.67 0.27 14.00
C ARG A 74 5.13 0.50 14.40
N GLY A 75 5.53 -0.01 15.57
CA GLY A 75 6.90 0.08 16.05
C GLY A 75 7.92 -0.60 15.12
N GLN A 76 7.51 -1.60 14.34
CA GLN A 76 8.37 -2.24 13.33
C GLN A 76 8.67 -1.28 12.15
N ILE A 77 7.66 -0.55 11.70
CA ILE A 77 7.77 0.43 10.61
C ILE A 77 8.61 1.63 11.07
N ASP A 78 8.44 2.08 12.31
CA ASP A 78 9.20 3.19 12.87
C ASP A 78 10.72 2.90 12.89
N GLU A 79 11.12 1.67 13.20
CA GLU A 79 12.54 1.24 13.17
C GLU A 79 13.11 1.24 11.75
N TYR A 80 12.36 0.77 10.74
CA TYR A 80 12.82 0.83 9.35
C TYR A 80 13.00 2.28 8.87
N GLN A 81 12.06 3.16 9.23
CA GLN A 81 12.14 4.59 8.92
C GLN A 81 13.33 5.25 9.62
N PHE A 82 13.60 4.89 10.87
CA PHE A 82 14.76 5.36 11.61
C PHE A 82 16.07 4.91 10.94
N ALA A 83 16.20 3.64 10.57
CA ALA A 83 17.38 3.12 9.89
C ALA A 83 17.63 3.79 8.54
N PHE A 84 16.56 4.09 7.78
CA PHE A 84 16.64 4.85 6.54
C PHE A 84 17.10 6.29 6.77
N ALA A 85 16.47 6.99 7.73
CA ALA A 85 16.82 8.37 8.06
C ALA A 85 18.28 8.50 8.52
N LEU A 86 18.75 7.54 9.33
CA LEU A 86 20.15 7.48 9.75
C LEU A 86 21.08 7.28 8.54
N GLY A 87 20.75 6.35 7.64
CA GLY A 87 21.48 6.16 6.38
C GLY A 87 21.60 7.46 5.57
N ILE A 88 20.51 8.22 5.40
CA ILE A 88 20.55 9.53 4.71
C ILE A 88 21.45 10.54 5.45
N GLY A 89 21.46 10.54 6.77
CA GLY A 89 22.39 11.33 7.58
C GLY A 89 23.85 10.98 7.31
N PHE A 90 24.19 9.69 7.30
CA PHE A 90 25.53 9.19 6.99
C PHE A 90 25.93 9.34 5.52
N TYR A 91 24.97 9.59 4.63
CA TYR A 91 25.26 9.96 3.24
C TYR A 91 25.77 11.42 3.15
N ASN A 92 25.14 12.34 3.88
CA ASN A 92 25.38 13.78 3.70
C ASN A 92 26.41 14.36 4.68
N LEU A 93 26.34 14.00 5.96
CA LEU A 93 27.19 14.62 7.00
C LEU A 93 28.69 14.34 6.79
N PRO A 94 29.12 13.12 6.44
CA PRO A 94 30.54 12.83 6.21
C PRO A 94 31.07 13.34 4.86
N ALA A 95 30.21 13.90 3.99
CA ALA A 95 30.58 14.29 2.63
C ALA A 95 31.77 15.26 2.59
N VAL A 96 31.84 16.23 3.51
CA VAL A 96 33.01 17.12 3.63
C VAL A 96 34.29 16.36 3.99
N VAL A 97 34.22 15.40 4.90
CA VAL A 97 35.38 14.56 5.30
C VAL A 97 35.85 13.74 4.11
N VAL A 98 34.93 13.11 3.38
CA VAL A 98 35.24 12.37 2.15
C VAL A 98 35.89 13.29 1.12
N GLY A 99 35.37 14.51 0.93
CA GLY A 99 35.95 15.52 0.05
C GLY A 99 37.41 15.88 0.42
N VAL A 100 37.69 16.06 1.71
CA VAL A 100 39.05 16.30 2.22
C VAL A 100 39.97 15.09 1.98
N ILE A 101 39.48 13.85 2.18
CA ILE A 101 40.26 12.64 1.88
C ILE A 101 40.58 12.56 0.38
N ILE A 102 39.65 12.94 -0.51
CA ILE A 102 39.92 13.03 -1.95
C ILE A 102 41.01 14.06 -2.23
N TYR A 103 40.98 15.21 -1.56
CA TYR A 103 41.99 16.26 -1.73
C TYR A 103 43.39 15.79 -1.29
N ILE A 104 43.50 15.09 -0.16
CA ILE A 104 44.80 14.65 0.40
C ILE A 104 45.34 13.40 -0.31
N PHE A 105 44.49 12.38 -0.49
CA PHE A 105 44.91 11.03 -0.91
C PHE A 105 44.43 10.65 -2.32
N GLY A 106 43.69 11.53 -2.99
CA GLY A 106 43.14 11.31 -4.31
C GLY A 106 41.87 10.44 -4.34
N PRO A 107 41.16 10.42 -5.49
CA PRO A 107 39.89 9.70 -5.65
C PRO A 107 40.03 8.17 -5.61
N ARG A 108 41.21 7.61 -5.92
CA ARG A 108 41.45 6.16 -5.90
C ARG A 108 41.35 5.59 -4.48
N THR A 109 41.96 6.27 -3.52
CA THR A 109 41.93 5.88 -2.10
C THR A 109 40.49 5.86 -1.59
N VAL A 110 39.71 6.89 -1.92
CA VAL A 110 38.29 6.96 -1.54
C VAL A 110 37.45 5.86 -2.20
N LYS A 111 37.74 5.48 -3.46
CA LYS A 111 37.07 4.31 -4.08
C LYS A 111 37.37 3.00 -3.37
N ILE A 112 38.61 2.78 -2.92
CA ILE A 112 38.97 1.57 -2.15
C ILE A 112 38.20 1.54 -0.83
N ILE A 113 38.12 2.67 -0.13
CA ILE A 113 37.31 2.82 1.09
C ILE A 113 35.83 2.52 0.78
N ALA A 114 35.30 3.04 -0.34
CA ALA A 114 33.92 2.79 -0.76
C ALA A 114 33.63 1.31 -0.99
N ILE A 115 34.56 0.56 -1.57
CA ILE A 115 34.44 -0.88 -1.82
C ILE A 115 34.33 -1.65 -0.50
N ILE A 116 35.13 -1.29 0.50
CA ILE A 116 35.09 -1.90 1.84
C ILE A 116 33.72 -1.65 2.47
N PHE A 117 33.21 -0.41 2.44
CA PHE A 117 31.88 -0.09 2.95
C PHE A 117 30.77 -0.80 2.18
N HIS A 118 30.85 -0.88 0.86
CA HIS A 118 29.86 -1.59 0.04
C HIS A 118 29.84 -3.08 0.38
N LEU A 119 31.00 -3.71 0.53
CA LEU A 119 31.11 -5.10 0.92
C LEU A 119 30.48 -5.35 2.30
N ILE A 120 30.83 -4.55 3.31
CA ILE A 120 30.25 -4.67 4.65
C ILE A 120 28.73 -4.52 4.59
N SER A 121 28.24 -3.50 3.88
CA SER A 121 26.80 -3.23 3.78
C SER A 121 26.01 -4.42 3.22
N TRP A 122 26.45 -4.98 2.10
CA TRP A 122 25.70 -6.05 1.42
C TRP A 122 25.91 -7.42 2.07
N LEU A 123 27.04 -7.65 2.75
CA LEU A 123 27.18 -8.81 3.64
C LEU A 123 26.26 -8.71 4.85
N SER A 124 26.12 -7.51 5.47
CA SER A 124 25.15 -7.31 6.55
C SER A 124 23.71 -7.63 6.11
N LEU A 125 23.33 -7.28 4.87
CA LEU A 125 22.04 -7.67 4.33
C LEU A 125 21.97 -9.17 3.99
N ALA A 126 23.06 -9.77 3.51
CA ALA A 126 23.12 -11.19 3.17
C ALA A 126 22.92 -12.11 4.39
N PHE A 127 23.48 -11.71 5.53
CA PHE A 127 23.37 -12.40 6.81
C PHE A 127 22.17 -11.95 7.65
N LEU A 128 21.26 -11.15 7.09
CA LEU A 128 20.09 -10.69 7.80
C LEU A 128 19.17 -11.87 8.14
N ALA A 129 18.91 -12.05 9.43
CA ALA A 129 18.07 -13.11 9.98
C ALA A 129 17.33 -12.62 11.24
N PRO A 130 16.21 -13.25 11.63
CA PRO A 130 15.51 -12.93 12.87
C PRO A 130 16.45 -12.94 14.08
N GLY A 131 16.47 -11.86 14.86
CA GLY A 131 17.34 -11.71 16.03
C GLY A 131 18.68 -11.01 15.74
N TYR A 132 19.03 -10.86 14.46
CA TYR A 132 20.15 -10.03 13.99
C TYR A 132 19.64 -8.75 13.31
N ASP A 133 18.48 -8.24 13.74
CA ASP A 133 17.79 -7.11 13.11
C ASP A 133 18.65 -5.83 13.05
N TRP A 134 19.62 -5.68 13.95
CA TRP A 134 20.59 -4.57 13.97
C TRP A 134 21.47 -4.51 12.71
N LEU A 135 21.59 -5.62 11.95
CA LEU A 135 22.30 -5.64 10.68
C LEU A 135 21.64 -4.75 9.62
N ILE A 136 20.34 -4.43 9.75
CA ILE A 136 19.71 -3.40 8.91
C ILE A 136 20.42 -2.06 9.08
N LEU A 137 20.72 -1.67 10.32
CA LEU A 137 21.37 -0.40 10.61
C LEU A 137 22.79 -0.36 10.04
N SER A 138 23.52 -1.48 10.18
CA SER A 138 24.82 -1.66 9.55
C SER A 138 24.70 -1.50 8.03
N HIS A 139 23.76 -2.19 7.40
CA HIS A 139 23.52 -2.13 5.97
C HIS A 139 23.23 -0.70 5.49
N THR A 140 22.30 0.03 6.13
CA THR A 140 21.92 1.38 5.68
C THR A 140 23.05 2.40 5.86
N ILE A 141 23.79 2.36 6.97
CA ILE A 141 24.93 3.25 7.22
C ILE A 141 26.04 3.00 6.20
N PHE A 142 26.47 1.74 6.05
CA PHE A 142 27.59 1.43 5.17
C PHE A 142 27.22 1.56 3.68
N SER A 143 25.96 1.32 3.29
CA SER A 143 25.48 1.60 1.93
C SER A 143 25.54 3.10 1.65
N ALA A 144 25.19 3.93 2.62
CA ALA A 144 25.23 5.38 2.48
C ALA A 144 26.66 5.91 2.37
N LEU A 145 27.56 5.45 3.24
CA LEU A 145 28.98 5.80 3.21
C LEU A 145 29.66 5.36 1.91
N ALA A 146 29.39 4.13 1.45
CA ALA A 146 29.85 3.66 0.15
C ALA A 146 29.34 4.58 -0.97
N GLY A 147 28.06 4.94 -0.93
CA GLY A 147 27.43 5.76 -1.95
C GLY A 147 28.03 7.16 -2.07
N ILE A 148 28.24 7.88 -0.96
CA ILE A 148 28.85 9.22 -1.00
C ILE A 148 30.33 9.17 -1.44
N CYS A 149 31.08 8.13 -1.03
CA CYS A 149 32.45 7.93 -1.48
C CYS A 149 32.54 7.68 -2.99
N VAL A 150 31.67 6.81 -3.54
CA VAL A 150 31.57 6.60 -4.99
C VAL A 150 31.18 7.89 -5.71
N LEU A 151 30.22 8.64 -5.19
CA LEU A 151 29.76 9.86 -5.82
C LEU A 151 30.86 10.92 -5.93
N LEU A 152 31.48 11.29 -4.81
CA LEU A 152 32.47 12.38 -4.78
C LEU A 152 33.75 11.99 -5.54
N SER A 153 34.19 10.72 -5.45
CA SER A 153 35.31 10.24 -6.25
C SER A 153 34.99 10.24 -7.75
N SER A 154 33.74 9.97 -8.13
CA SER A 154 33.28 10.05 -9.53
C SER A 154 33.28 11.48 -10.06
N PHE A 155 32.86 12.46 -9.25
CA PHE A 155 32.94 13.88 -9.63
C PHE A 155 34.39 14.37 -9.74
N ALA A 156 35.30 13.91 -8.88
CA ALA A 156 36.71 14.22 -9.03
C ALA A 156 37.28 13.71 -10.38
N ILE A 157 36.78 12.58 -10.90
CA ILE A 157 37.18 12.06 -12.21
C ILE A 157 36.57 12.88 -13.37
N SER A 158 35.42 13.53 -13.17
CA SER A 158 34.80 14.39 -14.22
C SER A 158 35.71 15.55 -14.61
N ALA A 159 36.66 15.94 -13.74
CA ALA A 159 37.70 16.92 -14.02
C ALA A 159 38.47 16.66 -15.33
N ASN A 160 38.64 15.39 -15.70
CA ASN A 160 39.35 14.94 -16.90
C ASN A 160 38.66 15.30 -18.22
N PHE A 161 37.39 15.69 -18.17
CA PHE A 161 36.57 16.10 -19.31
C PHE A 161 36.47 17.61 -19.39
N THR A 162 37.55 18.30 -19.76
CA THR A 162 37.62 19.77 -19.70
C THR A 162 36.56 20.50 -20.52
N LYS A 163 36.19 19.98 -21.71
CA LYS A 163 35.19 20.59 -22.60
C LYS A 163 33.75 20.24 -22.24
N THR A 164 33.51 19.03 -21.75
CA THR A 164 32.17 18.47 -21.50
C THR A 164 31.96 18.15 -20.02
N ARG A 165 32.57 18.96 -19.14
CA ARG A 165 32.60 18.68 -17.69
C ARG A 165 31.21 18.75 -17.10
N GLY A 166 30.43 19.77 -17.47
CA GLY A 166 29.07 19.95 -16.99
C GLY A 166 28.17 18.78 -17.37
N LEU A 167 28.26 18.32 -18.62
CA LEU A 167 27.57 17.12 -19.12
C LEU A 167 27.94 15.87 -18.31
N VAL A 168 29.23 15.59 -18.15
CA VAL A 168 29.69 14.39 -17.44
C VAL A 168 29.26 14.42 -15.97
N THR A 169 29.43 15.57 -15.30
CA THR A 169 28.95 15.75 -13.93
C THR A 169 27.44 15.51 -13.85
N ALA A 170 26.64 16.12 -14.73
CA ALA A 170 25.20 15.97 -14.72
C ALA A 170 24.75 14.52 -15.00
N LEU A 171 25.45 13.79 -15.87
CA LEU A 171 25.19 12.38 -16.13
C LEU A 171 25.44 11.52 -14.88
N ILE A 172 26.52 11.78 -14.13
CA ILE A 172 26.80 11.12 -12.84
C ILE A 172 25.70 11.43 -11.82
N SER A 173 25.25 12.68 -11.74
CA SER A 173 24.14 13.10 -10.87
C SER A 173 22.82 12.41 -11.24
N GLY A 174 22.52 12.30 -12.54
CA GLY A 174 21.34 11.59 -13.02
C GLY A 174 21.37 10.11 -12.67
N ALA A 175 22.54 9.47 -12.82
CA ALA A 175 22.77 8.09 -12.39
C ALA A 175 22.57 7.90 -10.89
N GLN A 176 23.10 8.80 -10.07
CA GLN A 176 22.87 8.81 -8.62
C GLN A 176 21.37 8.89 -8.28
N ILE A 177 20.61 9.80 -8.88
CA ILE A 177 19.17 9.92 -8.56
C ILE A 177 18.41 8.68 -9.04
N GLY A 178 18.74 8.17 -10.23
CA GLY A 178 18.12 6.98 -10.79
C GLY A 178 18.46 5.67 -10.09
N GLY A 179 19.47 5.65 -9.21
CA GLY A 179 19.87 4.43 -8.50
C GLY A 179 18.84 3.92 -7.49
N SER A 180 17.88 4.76 -7.09
CA SER A 180 16.78 4.36 -6.19
C SER A 180 15.88 3.26 -6.75
N VAL A 181 15.93 2.98 -8.06
CA VAL A 181 15.16 1.92 -8.73
C VAL A 181 15.50 0.52 -8.23
N TRP A 182 16.74 0.28 -7.78
CA TRP A 182 17.23 -1.08 -7.53
C TRP A 182 16.47 -1.80 -6.41
N TYR A 183 16.15 -1.14 -5.30
CA TYR A 183 15.35 -1.77 -4.25
C TYR A 183 13.92 -2.09 -4.69
N ALA A 184 13.34 -1.29 -5.60
CA ALA A 184 12.04 -1.60 -6.18
C ALA A 184 12.14 -2.83 -7.11
N ILE A 185 13.24 -3.00 -7.85
CA ILE A 185 13.50 -4.21 -8.63
C ILE A 185 13.67 -5.42 -7.69
N PHE A 186 14.44 -5.28 -6.61
CA PHE A 186 14.65 -6.36 -5.64
C PHE A 186 13.37 -6.81 -4.98
N GLN A 187 12.49 -5.87 -4.63
CA GLN A 187 11.15 -6.17 -4.13
C GLN A 187 10.41 -7.11 -5.10
N ILE A 188 10.39 -6.81 -6.41
CA ILE A 188 9.73 -7.68 -7.40
C ILE A 188 10.35 -9.07 -7.45
N LEU A 189 11.69 -9.14 -7.46
CA LEU A 189 12.41 -10.41 -7.55
C LEU A 189 12.14 -11.31 -6.33
N ILE A 190 12.05 -10.71 -5.15
CA ILE A 190 11.77 -11.42 -3.90
C ILE A 190 10.29 -11.81 -3.80
N ASP A 191 9.36 -10.90 -4.12
CA ASP A 191 7.91 -11.17 -4.08
C ASP A 191 7.50 -12.27 -5.07
N ARG A 192 8.19 -12.36 -6.23
CA ARG A 192 8.01 -13.46 -7.21
C ARG A 192 8.75 -14.74 -6.84
N LYS A 193 9.47 -14.77 -5.72
CA LYS A 193 10.31 -15.89 -5.25
C LYS A 193 11.40 -16.31 -6.26
N TRP A 194 11.90 -15.38 -7.06
CA TRP A 194 13.01 -15.66 -7.98
C TRP A 194 14.35 -15.65 -7.27
N ILE A 195 14.52 -14.79 -6.26
CA ILE A 195 15.75 -14.64 -5.48
C ILE A 195 15.37 -14.42 -4.00
N SER A 196 16.15 -14.96 -3.06
CA SER A 196 16.00 -14.68 -1.62
C SER A 196 16.78 -13.43 -1.20
N LEU A 197 16.43 -12.83 -0.05
CA LEU A 197 17.13 -11.65 0.46
C LEU A 197 18.63 -11.91 0.71
N SER A 198 18.99 -13.12 1.18
CA SER A 198 20.38 -13.51 1.41
C SER A 198 21.18 -13.65 0.10
N THR A 199 20.59 -14.32 -0.90
CA THR A 199 21.22 -14.46 -2.23
C THR A 199 21.42 -13.10 -2.89
N LEU A 200 20.44 -12.20 -2.77
CA LEU A 200 20.58 -10.82 -3.24
C LEU A 200 21.79 -10.12 -2.59
N GLY A 201 21.93 -10.23 -1.27
CA GLY A 201 23.05 -9.68 -0.52
C GLY A 201 24.41 -10.19 -1.05
N PHE A 202 24.54 -11.50 -1.28
CA PHE A 202 25.77 -12.07 -1.84
C PHE A 202 26.05 -11.62 -3.27
N ILE A 203 25.03 -11.54 -4.13
CA ILE A 203 25.18 -11.04 -5.51
C ILE A 203 25.71 -9.61 -5.49
N TRP A 204 25.10 -8.73 -4.70
CA TRP A 204 25.52 -7.33 -4.64
C TRP A 204 26.86 -7.13 -3.92
N ALA A 205 27.19 -7.98 -2.95
CA ALA A 205 28.52 -8.02 -2.34
C ALA A 205 29.60 -8.44 -3.35
N SER A 206 29.30 -9.36 -4.27
CA SER A 206 30.23 -9.78 -5.33
C SER A 206 30.56 -8.64 -6.31
N PHE A 207 29.66 -7.65 -6.46
CA PHE A 207 29.90 -6.46 -7.27
C PHE A 207 31.10 -5.63 -6.76
N SER A 208 31.46 -5.74 -5.48
CA SER A 208 32.69 -5.17 -4.92
C SER A 208 33.95 -5.58 -5.67
N ILE A 209 33.99 -6.80 -6.22
CA ILE A 209 35.13 -7.32 -7.00
C ILE A 209 35.25 -6.55 -8.30
N LEU A 210 34.13 -6.29 -8.98
CA LEU A 210 34.09 -5.51 -10.21
C LEU A 210 34.48 -4.06 -9.96
N MET A 211 33.99 -3.47 -8.86
CA MET A 211 34.40 -2.13 -8.43
C MET A 211 35.91 -2.06 -8.13
N PHE A 212 36.47 -3.10 -7.50
CA PHE A 212 37.91 -3.16 -7.23
C PHE A 212 38.73 -3.22 -8.51
N GLY A 213 38.34 -4.05 -9.48
CA GLY A 213 38.96 -4.06 -10.80
C GLY A 213 38.92 -2.67 -11.44
N SER A 214 37.77 -2.01 -11.41
CA SER A 214 37.62 -0.67 -11.97
C SER A 214 38.53 0.37 -11.30
N ALA A 215 38.63 0.30 -9.97
CA ALA A 215 39.42 1.20 -9.16
C ALA A 215 40.92 1.09 -9.47
N MET A 216 41.37 -0.09 -9.90
CA MET A 216 42.76 -0.33 -10.30
C MET A 216 43.03 0.02 -11.76
N PHE A 217 42.12 -0.33 -12.69
CA PHE A 217 42.39 -0.23 -14.13
C PHE A 217 41.98 1.10 -14.76
N PHE A 218 40.95 1.79 -14.25
CA PHE A 218 40.44 3.02 -14.88
C PHE A 218 40.88 4.32 -14.18
N LEU A 219 41.43 4.24 -12.96
CA LEU A 219 41.85 5.42 -12.18
C LEU A 219 43.31 5.86 -12.34
N ASP A 220 44.13 5.17 -13.15
CA ASP A 220 45.45 5.68 -13.56
C ASP A 220 45.34 6.80 -14.63
N TRP A 221 44.41 7.72 -14.43
CA TRP A 221 44.28 8.92 -15.24
C TRP A 221 44.87 10.09 -14.45
N HIS A 222 46.18 10.31 -14.62
CA HIS A 222 47.02 11.33 -13.98
C HIS A 222 46.28 12.50 -13.32
N VAL A 223 45.95 12.33 -12.04
CA VAL A 223 45.82 13.46 -11.12
C VAL A 223 47.26 13.79 -10.73
N LYS A 224 47.76 14.96 -11.17
CA LYS A 224 49.02 15.50 -10.64
C LYS A 224 48.81 15.72 -9.13
N CYS A 225 49.17 14.73 -8.31
CA CYS A 225 49.46 14.98 -6.91
C CYS A 225 50.75 15.79 -6.87
N GLY A 226 50.71 16.95 -6.21
CA GLY A 226 51.88 17.76 -5.97
C GLY A 226 52.99 16.92 -5.36
N SER A 227 54.03 16.66 -6.14
CA SER A 227 55.35 16.40 -5.60
C SER A 227 56.01 17.76 -5.47
N ALA A 228 56.12 18.25 -4.24
CA ALA A 228 57.29 19.03 -3.89
C ALA A 228 58.50 18.09 -3.95
N SER A 229 59.04 17.86 -5.15
CA SER A 229 60.41 17.42 -5.37
C SER A 229 60.75 17.43 -6.87
N ASN A 230 61.83 18.15 -7.19
CA ASN A 230 62.63 18.11 -8.40
C ASN A 230 62.09 18.79 -9.67
N LYS A 231 62.37 20.10 -9.69
CA LYS A 231 62.86 20.81 -10.90
C LYS A 231 63.78 19.89 -11.71
N THR A 232 63.38 19.55 -12.93
CA THR A 232 64.32 19.35 -14.05
C THR A 232 63.80 20.11 -15.27
N LYS A 233 64.65 21.01 -15.74
CA LYS A 233 64.45 21.94 -16.86
C LYS A 233 64.43 21.19 -18.20
N SER A 234 63.55 21.62 -19.11
CA SER A 234 63.75 21.70 -20.57
C SER A 234 62.51 22.41 -21.16
N SER A 235 62.54 23.74 -21.33
CA SER A 235 62.77 24.49 -22.59
C SER A 235 61.65 24.24 -23.64
N THR A 236 60.83 25.19 -24.09
CA THR A 236 61.03 26.61 -24.46
C THR A 236 59.69 27.38 -24.60
N THR A 237 59.72 28.71 -24.30
CA THR A 237 58.90 29.86 -24.79
C THR A 237 57.37 29.83 -24.57
N GLU A 238 56.64 30.82 -24.03
CA GLU A 238 56.81 32.28 -23.84
C GLU A 238 55.89 32.75 -22.67
N ASP A 239 56.22 33.91 -22.10
CA ASP A 239 55.73 34.52 -20.86
C ASP A 239 54.22 34.80 -20.76
N VAL A 240 53.63 34.43 -19.61
CA VAL A 240 52.77 35.33 -18.81
C VAL A 240 53.10 35.09 -17.33
N THR A 241 53.66 36.11 -16.69
CA THR A 241 53.86 36.22 -15.25
C THR A 241 52.52 36.17 -14.52
N ILE A 242 52.13 34.99 -14.02
CA ILE A 242 51.02 34.86 -13.08
C ILE A 242 51.61 34.87 -11.67
N ASN A 243 51.33 35.94 -10.94
CA ASN A 243 51.48 36.03 -9.49
C ASN A 243 50.90 34.76 -8.85
N THR A 244 51.76 33.95 -8.25
CA THR A 244 51.37 32.85 -7.37
C THR A 244 50.85 33.42 -6.05
N SER A 245 49.61 33.90 -6.03
CA SER A 245 48.80 33.71 -4.82
C SER A 245 48.33 32.27 -4.88
N GLU A 246 48.84 31.41 -4.00
CA GLU A 246 48.16 30.14 -3.72
C GLU A 246 46.76 30.51 -3.21
N ASP A 247 45.78 30.52 -4.11
CA ASP A 247 44.38 30.76 -3.76
C ASP A 247 43.96 29.69 -2.75
N SER A 248 43.89 30.07 -1.49
CA SER A 248 43.54 29.14 -0.42
C SER A 248 42.10 28.65 -0.59
N LEU A 249 41.83 27.39 -0.22
CA LEU A 249 40.48 26.80 -0.20
C LEU A 249 39.42 27.72 0.44
N ALA A 250 39.81 28.51 1.45
CA ALA A 250 38.96 29.48 2.13
C ALA A 250 38.38 30.57 1.20
N GLN A 251 39.13 30.97 0.16
CA GLN A 251 38.69 31.95 -0.84
C GLN A 251 37.58 31.39 -1.74
N TYR A 252 37.63 30.08 -2.06
CA TYR A 252 36.57 29.43 -2.84
C TYR A 252 35.32 29.18 -2.00
N LEU A 253 35.47 28.85 -0.71
CA LEU A 253 34.35 28.67 0.21
C LEU A 253 33.58 29.97 0.49
N THR A 254 34.27 31.11 0.46
CA THR A 254 33.66 32.44 0.64
C THR A 254 33.21 33.08 -0.68
N ASN A 255 33.42 32.40 -1.82
CA ASN A 255 33.00 32.91 -3.12
C ASN A 255 31.47 33.06 -3.18
N PRO A 256 30.92 34.21 -3.58
CA PRO A 256 29.48 34.46 -3.59
C PRO A 256 28.71 33.47 -4.47
N ILE A 257 29.31 32.99 -5.56
CA ILE A 257 28.68 31.96 -6.41
C ILE A 257 28.53 30.65 -5.64
N PHE A 258 29.59 30.21 -4.95
CA PHE A 258 29.56 28.97 -4.19
C PHE A 258 28.54 29.05 -3.06
N VAL A 259 28.54 30.16 -2.32
CA VAL A 259 27.60 30.39 -1.22
C VAL A 259 26.16 30.40 -1.74
N VAL A 260 25.85 31.15 -2.80
CA VAL A 260 24.49 31.21 -3.37
C VAL A 260 24.05 29.85 -3.89
N VAL A 261 24.89 29.14 -4.64
CA VAL A 261 24.55 27.81 -5.17
C VAL A 261 24.34 26.79 -4.03
N THR A 262 25.19 26.84 -3.01
CA THR A 262 25.10 25.93 -1.85
C THR A 262 23.87 26.22 -1.00
N LEU A 263 23.61 27.49 -0.68
CA LEU A 263 22.39 27.89 0.04
C LEU A 263 21.14 27.58 -0.76
N PHE A 264 21.14 27.86 -2.07
CA PHE A 264 20.03 27.55 -2.95
C PHE A 264 19.71 26.06 -2.99
N LEU A 265 20.74 25.22 -3.19
CA LEU A 265 20.57 23.78 -3.17
C LEU A 265 20.10 23.30 -1.80
N SER A 266 20.64 23.85 -0.70
CA SER A 266 20.26 23.47 0.67
C SER A 266 18.81 23.83 0.99
N CYS A 267 18.35 25.02 0.60
CA CYS A 267 16.97 25.48 0.82
C CYS A 267 15.93 24.75 -0.06
N LEU A 268 16.30 24.24 -1.24
CA LEU A 268 15.37 23.49 -2.10
C LEU A 268 15.45 21.98 -1.92
N LEU A 269 16.63 21.43 -1.59
CA LEU A 269 16.73 20.07 -1.04
C LEU A 269 15.88 19.96 0.22
N LEU A 270 15.67 21.05 0.96
CA LEU A 270 14.70 21.10 2.05
C LEU A 270 13.29 20.68 1.63
N THR A 271 12.80 21.21 0.50
CA THR A 271 11.45 20.93 -0.02
C THR A 271 11.36 19.55 -0.70
N VAL A 272 12.47 19.10 -1.27
CA VAL A 272 12.58 17.86 -2.04
C VAL A 272 12.86 16.64 -1.15
N ALA A 273 13.69 16.77 -0.10
CA ALA A 273 13.91 15.75 0.93
C ALA A 273 12.68 15.59 1.85
N TYR A 274 11.87 16.66 1.96
CA TYR A 274 10.54 16.61 2.56
C TYR A 274 9.59 15.69 1.82
N LEU A 275 9.71 15.60 0.49
CA LEU A 275 8.74 14.86 -0.30
C LEU A 275 8.76 13.40 0.09
N PRO A 276 9.84 12.60 0.11
CA PRO A 276 9.78 11.19 0.55
C PRO A 276 9.18 10.96 1.96
N VAL A 277 9.46 11.88 2.91
CA VAL A 277 8.97 11.80 4.30
C VAL A 277 7.49 12.11 4.41
N ILE A 278 6.99 13.06 3.60
CA ILE A 278 5.57 13.43 3.55
C ILE A 278 4.82 12.64 2.50
N TRP A 279 5.50 12.14 1.48
CA TRP A 279 4.98 11.44 0.31
C TRP A 279 4.22 10.24 0.78
N PHE A 280 4.85 9.40 1.60
CA PHE A 280 4.19 8.22 2.09
C PHE A 280 2.98 8.56 2.98
N PRO A 281 3.06 9.42 4.02
CA PRO A 281 1.87 9.88 4.76
C PRO A 281 0.79 10.59 3.93
N TRP A 282 1.17 11.40 2.95
CA TRP A 282 0.28 12.19 2.10
C TRP A 282 -0.45 11.27 1.11
N VAL A 283 0.27 10.37 0.45
CA VAL A 283 -0.33 9.32 -0.37
C VAL A 283 -1.18 8.39 0.50
N MET A 284 -0.73 8.02 1.70
CA MET A 284 -1.54 7.27 2.65
C MET A 284 -2.84 8.02 2.97
N HIS A 285 -2.80 9.34 3.20
CA HIS A 285 -4.01 10.13 3.44
C HIS A 285 -4.93 10.17 2.21
N LEU A 286 -4.38 10.44 1.02
CA LEU A 286 -5.12 10.48 -0.24
C LEU A 286 -5.78 9.14 -0.61
N THR A 287 -5.13 8.04 -0.24
CA THR A 287 -5.60 6.68 -0.51
C THR A 287 -6.50 6.13 0.59
N GLY A 288 -6.91 6.96 1.57
CA GLY A 288 -7.75 6.53 2.69
C GLY A 288 -7.05 5.51 3.60
N TYR A 289 -5.74 5.65 3.77
CA TYR A 289 -4.82 4.76 4.48
C TYR A 289 -4.72 3.34 3.88
N ASN A 290 -4.92 3.24 2.56
CA ASN A 290 -4.68 2.00 1.81
C ASN A 290 -3.18 1.79 1.55
N LEU A 291 -2.57 0.97 2.39
CA LEU A 291 -1.13 0.66 2.35
C LEU A 291 -0.67 0.11 0.99
N ASN A 292 -1.46 -0.73 0.33
CA ASN A 292 -1.08 -1.31 -0.96
C ASN A 292 -1.02 -0.27 -2.08
N LEU A 293 -1.99 0.64 -2.08
CA LEU A 293 -2.04 1.72 -3.06
C LEU A 293 -0.94 2.76 -2.81
N ALA A 294 -0.67 3.07 -1.54
CA ALA A 294 0.46 3.94 -1.17
C ALA A 294 1.82 3.31 -1.52
N ASN A 295 1.98 2.01 -1.29
CA ASN A 295 3.15 1.25 -1.73
C ASN A 295 3.28 1.27 -3.26
N HIS A 296 2.17 1.16 -4.01
CA HIS A 296 2.21 1.22 -5.47
C HIS A 296 2.70 2.58 -5.99
N PHE A 297 2.22 3.69 -5.41
CA PHE A 297 2.72 5.02 -5.76
C PHE A 297 4.19 5.23 -5.38
N THR A 298 4.61 4.67 -4.24
CA THR A 298 6.02 4.71 -3.80
C THR A 298 6.92 3.88 -4.73
N PHE A 299 6.42 2.73 -5.17
CA PHE A 299 7.06 1.89 -6.17
C PHE A 299 7.18 2.62 -7.53
N LEU A 300 6.09 3.25 -8.00
CA LEU A 300 6.11 4.05 -9.23
C LEU A 300 7.10 5.20 -9.14
N PHE A 301 7.13 5.90 -8.01
CA PHE A 301 8.11 6.96 -7.75
C PHE A 301 9.55 6.45 -7.87
N ASN A 302 9.91 5.35 -7.21
CA ASN A 302 11.25 4.77 -7.30
C ASN A 302 11.60 4.26 -8.70
N MET A 303 10.65 3.65 -9.41
CA MET A 303 10.85 3.17 -10.79
C MET A 303 11.05 4.31 -11.78
N SER A 304 10.28 5.38 -11.63
CA SER A 304 10.36 6.55 -12.50
C SER A 304 11.68 7.34 -12.35
N ALA A 305 12.41 7.16 -11.25
CA ALA A 305 13.70 7.79 -11.02
C ALA A 305 14.76 7.41 -12.06
N ILE A 306 14.65 6.25 -12.72
CA ILE A 306 15.60 5.86 -13.78
C ILE A 306 15.64 6.86 -14.94
N LEU A 307 14.53 7.59 -15.17
CA LEU A 307 14.43 8.63 -16.19
C LEU A 307 15.39 9.81 -15.93
N CYS A 308 15.85 9.98 -14.69
CA CYS A 308 16.81 11.03 -14.30
C CYS A 308 18.15 10.90 -15.03
N ILE A 309 18.54 9.69 -15.46
CA ILE A 309 19.75 9.46 -16.27
C ILE A 309 19.69 10.20 -17.60
N PHE A 310 18.50 10.33 -18.18
CA PHE A 310 18.28 11.02 -19.46
C PHE A 310 17.97 12.51 -19.28
N ILE A 311 17.31 12.86 -18.18
CA ILE A 311 16.93 14.26 -17.89
C ILE A 311 18.16 15.08 -17.46
N ALA A 312 19.00 14.56 -16.57
CA ALA A 312 20.13 15.32 -16.02
C ALA A 312 21.13 15.85 -17.07
N PRO A 313 21.55 15.08 -18.10
CA PRO A 313 22.46 15.54 -19.14
C PRO A 313 22.03 16.82 -19.86
N ILE A 314 20.73 17.08 -19.98
CA ILE A 314 20.18 18.28 -20.63
C ILE A 314 20.71 19.55 -19.93
N CYS A 315 20.71 19.57 -18.59
CA CYS A 315 21.29 20.66 -17.81
C CYS A 315 22.78 20.84 -18.07
N GLY A 316 23.53 19.73 -18.06
CA GLY A 316 24.97 19.75 -18.26
C GLY A 316 25.35 20.28 -19.65
N LEU A 317 24.61 19.88 -20.70
CA LEU A 317 24.78 20.40 -22.06
C LEU A 317 24.53 21.91 -22.14
N ILE A 318 23.46 22.40 -21.51
CA ILE A 318 23.16 23.85 -21.49
C ILE A 318 24.29 24.63 -20.82
N ILE A 319 24.83 24.11 -19.72
CA ILE A 319 25.94 24.75 -18.99
C ILE A 319 27.21 24.74 -19.84
N ASP A 320 27.58 23.60 -20.44
CA ASP A 320 28.78 23.50 -21.27
C ASP A 320 28.66 24.35 -22.55
N TYR A 321 27.49 24.36 -23.20
CA TYR A 321 27.22 25.18 -24.39
C TYR A 321 27.38 26.68 -24.08
N LYS A 322 26.78 27.15 -22.98
CA LYS A 322 26.90 28.56 -22.58
C LYS A 322 28.31 28.94 -22.14
N ALA A 323 29.02 28.02 -21.49
CA ALA A 323 30.43 28.21 -21.14
C ALA A 323 31.33 28.32 -22.38
N ALA A 324 31.00 27.60 -23.46
CA ALA A 324 31.74 27.68 -24.73
C ALA A 324 31.54 29.02 -25.46
N GLN A 325 30.43 29.74 -25.21
CA GLN A 325 30.13 31.03 -25.83
C GLN A 325 30.84 32.23 -25.16
N GLY A 326 31.76 32.01 -24.21
CA GLY A 326 32.52 33.09 -23.60
C GLY A 326 31.70 34.01 -22.68
N TYR A 327 30.49 33.60 -22.28
CA TYR A 327 29.71 34.33 -21.29
C TYR A 327 30.48 34.39 -19.97
N SER A 328 30.99 35.59 -19.67
CA SER A 328 31.52 35.98 -18.37
C SER A 328 30.57 35.52 -17.26
N GLN A 329 31.09 34.67 -16.38
CA GLN A 329 30.40 34.14 -15.21
C GLN A 329 29.70 35.27 -14.44
N ARG A 330 28.42 35.09 -14.05
CA ARG A 330 28.10 35.00 -12.60
C ARG A 330 26.65 34.82 -12.20
N ILE A 331 25.62 35.40 -12.83
CA ILE A 331 24.30 35.50 -12.16
C ILE A 331 23.09 35.04 -13.01
N LEU A 332 23.03 35.37 -14.31
CA LEU A 332 21.80 35.23 -15.09
C LEU A 332 21.40 33.79 -15.45
N ASN A 333 22.39 32.89 -15.61
CA ASN A 333 22.12 31.50 -16.04
C ASN A 333 21.75 30.56 -14.89
N ILE A 334 22.34 30.83 -13.72
CA ILE A 334 21.93 30.17 -12.49
C ILE A 334 20.50 30.63 -12.18
N SER A 335 20.20 31.93 -12.24
CA SER A 335 18.85 32.42 -11.94
C SER A 335 17.76 31.77 -12.80
N ILE A 336 17.95 31.55 -14.10
CA ILE A 336 16.93 30.91 -14.95
C ILE A 336 16.63 29.47 -14.52
N LEU A 337 17.67 28.65 -14.33
CA LEU A 337 17.50 27.27 -13.89
C LEU A 337 16.89 27.21 -12.48
N GLN A 338 17.30 28.16 -11.63
CA GLN A 338 16.75 28.35 -10.30
C GLN A 338 15.27 28.73 -10.34
N THR A 339 14.87 29.66 -11.21
CA THR A 339 13.48 30.11 -11.38
C THR A 339 12.60 28.97 -11.90
N ILE A 340 13.06 28.21 -12.88
CA ILE A 340 12.33 27.02 -13.39
C ILE A 340 12.13 26.01 -12.26
N SER A 341 13.17 25.74 -11.47
CA SER A 341 13.06 24.82 -10.33
C SER A 341 12.10 25.34 -9.26
N TRP A 342 12.11 26.65 -8.94
CA TRP A 342 11.17 27.26 -8.00
C TRP A 342 9.73 27.19 -8.49
N LEU A 343 9.48 27.53 -9.76
CA LEU A 343 8.15 27.43 -10.36
C LEU A 343 7.63 25.99 -10.32
N ALA A 344 8.47 25.01 -10.68
CA ALA A 344 8.11 23.60 -10.60
C ALA A 344 7.80 23.15 -9.16
N THR A 345 8.56 23.61 -8.17
CA THR A 345 8.28 23.33 -6.74
C THR A 345 6.98 23.99 -6.27
N ILE A 346 6.69 25.22 -6.69
CA ILE A 346 5.41 25.90 -6.37
C ILE A 346 4.25 25.12 -6.99
N ILE A 347 4.36 24.73 -8.26
CA ILE A 347 3.34 23.91 -8.93
C ILE A 347 3.19 22.57 -8.22
N LEU A 348 4.29 21.92 -7.80
CA LEU A 348 4.25 20.69 -7.01
C LEU A 348 3.47 20.89 -5.70
N CYS A 349 3.73 21.97 -4.96
CA CYS A 349 2.97 22.31 -3.76
C CYS A 349 1.48 22.50 -4.05
N ILE A 350 1.14 23.18 -5.15
CA ILE A 350 -0.24 23.37 -5.60
C ILE A 350 -0.90 22.03 -5.94
N VAL A 351 -0.20 21.16 -6.69
CA VAL A 351 -0.66 19.79 -7.02
C VAL A 351 -0.90 18.99 -5.74
N CYS A 352 -0.01 19.11 -4.75
CA CYS A 352 -0.13 18.41 -3.47
C CYS A 352 -1.33 18.85 -2.62
N MET A 353 -1.91 20.04 -2.88
CA MET A 353 -3.14 20.50 -2.22
C MET A 353 -4.41 19.83 -2.77
N PHE A 354 -4.37 19.27 -3.98
CA PHE A 354 -5.53 18.59 -4.55
C PHE A 354 -5.75 17.21 -3.93
N ARG A 355 -6.99 16.92 -3.52
CA ARG A 355 -7.41 15.60 -3.01
C ARG A 355 -7.80 14.63 -4.15
N SER A 356 -6.98 14.55 -5.19
CA SER A 356 -7.22 13.66 -6.34
C SER A 356 -6.21 12.51 -6.36
N ILE A 357 -6.66 11.31 -6.73
CA ILE A 357 -5.78 10.14 -6.90
C ILE A 357 -4.84 10.28 -8.12
N ALA A 358 -5.13 11.21 -9.03
CA ALA A 358 -4.23 11.56 -10.14
C ALA A 358 -3.11 12.53 -9.70
N ALA A 359 -3.28 13.26 -8.59
CA ALA A 359 -2.31 14.24 -8.11
C ALA A 359 -0.93 13.61 -7.79
N PRO A 360 -0.82 12.42 -7.19
CA PRO A 360 0.48 11.74 -7.03
C PRO A 360 1.21 11.50 -8.36
N ILE A 361 0.51 11.11 -9.43
CA ILE A 361 1.18 10.82 -10.72
C ILE A 361 1.80 12.10 -11.30
N VAL A 362 1.04 13.20 -11.28
CA VAL A 362 1.52 14.51 -11.73
C VAL A 362 2.67 15.00 -10.83
N ALA A 363 2.54 14.82 -9.51
CA ALA A 363 3.56 15.18 -8.54
C ALA A 363 4.88 14.42 -8.78
N ILE A 364 4.83 13.13 -9.12
CA ILE A 364 6.02 12.33 -9.48
C ILE A 364 6.74 12.99 -10.66
N VAL A 365 6.04 13.28 -11.75
CA VAL A 365 6.67 13.83 -12.97
C VAL A 365 7.33 15.18 -12.70
N ILE A 366 6.60 16.10 -12.04
CA ILE A 366 7.11 17.43 -11.72
C ILE A 366 8.31 17.34 -10.77
N PHE A 367 8.23 16.47 -9.76
CA PHE A 367 9.30 16.27 -8.79
C PHE A 367 10.56 15.70 -9.45
N LEU A 368 10.43 14.69 -10.31
CA LEU A 368 11.58 14.10 -11.01
C LEU A 368 12.30 15.16 -11.84
N PHE A 369 11.56 15.95 -12.60
CA PHE A 369 12.14 17.01 -13.41
C PHE A 369 12.82 18.08 -12.56
N SER A 370 12.10 18.63 -11.56
CA SER A 370 12.62 19.71 -10.72
C SER A 370 13.85 19.28 -9.91
N ARG A 371 13.79 18.12 -9.23
CA ARG A 371 14.89 17.59 -8.43
C ARG A 371 16.13 17.32 -9.27
N THR A 372 15.94 16.69 -10.43
CA THR A 372 17.07 16.31 -11.30
C THR A 372 17.78 17.55 -11.83
N MET A 373 17.01 18.51 -12.35
CA MET A 373 17.57 19.75 -12.89
C MET A 373 18.29 20.57 -11.82
N LEU A 374 17.72 20.62 -10.61
CA LEU A 374 18.29 21.31 -9.46
C LEU A 374 19.64 20.72 -9.05
N VAL A 375 19.66 19.44 -8.69
CA VAL A 375 20.85 18.79 -8.13
C VAL A 375 21.96 18.71 -9.18
N ALA A 376 21.64 18.22 -10.38
CA ALA A 376 22.61 18.10 -11.46
C ALA A 376 23.12 19.46 -11.94
N GLY A 377 22.24 20.46 -12.01
CA GLY A 377 22.59 21.82 -12.39
C GLY A 377 23.56 22.48 -11.41
N CYS A 378 23.27 22.45 -10.11
CA CYS A 378 24.15 23.02 -9.07
C CYS A 378 25.54 22.35 -9.08
N GLN A 379 25.58 21.01 -9.20
CA GLN A 379 26.84 20.27 -9.26
C GLN A 379 27.63 20.57 -10.53
N ALA A 380 26.97 20.64 -11.69
CA ALA A 380 27.61 21.00 -12.96
C ALA A 380 28.18 22.43 -12.91
N VAL A 381 27.48 23.38 -12.28
CA VAL A 381 27.98 24.74 -12.09
C VAL A 381 29.24 24.74 -11.22
N ILE A 382 29.24 24.06 -10.07
CA ILE A 382 30.40 24.02 -9.17
C ILE A 382 31.61 23.37 -9.86
N THR A 383 31.43 22.19 -10.45
CA THR A 383 32.52 21.45 -11.12
C THR A 383 33.13 22.21 -12.30
N ARG A 384 32.34 23.06 -12.97
CA ARG A 384 32.79 23.87 -14.10
C ARG A 384 33.43 25.20 -13.68
N THR A 385 32.93 25.81 -12.61
CA THR A 385 33.34 27.14 -12.13
C THR A 385 34.63 27.09 -11.33
N PHE A 386 34.81 26.05 -10.52
CA PHE A 386 35.92 25.93 -9.58
C PHE A 386 37.03 25.01 -10.11
N PRO A 387 38.27 25.22 -9.65
CA PRO A 387 39.41 24.37 -10.01
C PRO A 387 39.18 22.89 -9.66
N PRO A 388 39.69 21.97 -10.50
CA PRO A 388 39.45 20.54 -10.37
C PRO A 388 39.96 19.92 -9.06
N GLU A 389 41.03 20.49 -8.51
CA GLU A 389 41.69 20.02 -7.29
C GLU A 389 40.79 20.09 -6.05
N TYR A 390 39.89 21.08 -6.00
CA TYR A 390 39.01 21.32 -4.86
C TYR A 390 37.57 20.84 -5.10
N ILE A 391 37.25 20.25 -6.25
CA ILE A 391 35.89 19.79 -6.59
C ILE A 391 35.32 18.85 -5.52
N GLY A 392 36.11 17.86 -5.08
CA GLY A 392 35.67 16.90 -4.07
C GLY A 392 35.29 17.57 -2.76
N THR A 393 36.14 18.49 -2.27
CA THR A 393 35.90 19.23 -1.03
C THR A 393 34.72 20.19 -1.14
N LEU A 394 34.61 20.95 -2.24
CA LEU A 394 33.52 21.91 -2.45
C LEU A 394 32.16 21.21 -2.54
N LEU A 395 32.08 20.11 -3.29
CA LEU A 395 30.87 19.30 -3.35
C LEU A 395 30.59 18.60 -2.01
N GLY A 396 31.63 18.20 -1.28
CA GLY A 396 31.52 17.66 0.08
C GLY A 396 30.87 18.66 1.03
N VAL A 397 31.37 19.90 1.07
CA VAL A 397 30.77 20.99 1.85
C VAL A 397 29.32 21.22 1.44
N MET A 398 29.04 21.29 0.14
CA MET A 398 27.68 21.50 -0.38
C MET A 398 26.70 20.42 0.11
N TRP A 399 27.07 19.14 0.05
CA TRP A 399 26.23 18.03 0.53
C TRP A 399 26.08 18.02 2.05
N THR A 400 27.15 18.33 2.79
CA THR A 400 27.10 18.43 4.26
C THR A 400 26.17 19.57 4.70
N THR A 401 26.26 20.75 4.09
CA THR A 401 25.36 21.87 4.37
C THR A 401 23.90 21.50 4.08
N ALA A 402 23.63 20.88 2.92
CA ALA A 402 22.28 20.42 2.59
C ALA A 402 21.77 19.36 3.58
N GLY A 403 22.64 18.47 4.05
CA GLY A 403 22.32 17.45 5.05
C GLY A 403 21.94 18.04 6.40
N ILE A 404 22.70 19.03 6.88
CA ILE A 404 22.44 19.73 8.15
C ILE A 404 21.08 20.43 8.08
N VAL A 405 20.84 21.20 7.01
CA VAL A 405 19.58 21.94 6.82
C VAL A 405 18.40 20.96 6.76
N SER A 406 18.54 19.85 6.03
CA SER A 406 17.50 18.82 5.95
C SER A 406 17.21 18.15 7.29
N PHE A 407 18.24 17.87 8.09
CA PHE A 407 18.11 17.21 9.40
C PHE A 407 17.40 18.12 10.43
N VAL A 408 17.81 19.39 10.51
CA VAL A 408 17.18 20.37 11.40
C VAL A 408 15.70 20.53 11.08
N THR A 409 15.37 20.68 9.80
CA THR A 409 13.97 20.84 9.39
C THR A 409 13.15 19.57 9.59
N TYR A 410 13.70 18.38 9.36
CA TYR A 410 13.00 17.13 9.72
C TYR A 410 12.59 17.10 11.20
N GLY A 411 13.51 17.47 12.10
CA GLY A 411 13.22 17.58 13.53
C GLY A 411 12.11 18.60 13.83
N LEU A 412 12.19 19.80 13.25
CA LEU A 412 11.18 20.85 13.40
C LEU A 412 9.79 20.44 12.88
N THR A 413 9.75 19.68 11.80
CA THR A 413 8.50 19.20 11.19
C THR A 413 7.83 18.11 12.01
N ARG A 414 8.59 17.15 12.53
CA ARG A 414 8.04 16.16 13.46
C ARG A 414 7.38 16.88 14.64
N LEU A 415 8.07 17.85 15.23
CA LEU A 415 7.53 18.71 16.29
C LEU A 415 6.28 19.49 15.88
N ALA A 416 6.17 19.94 14.63
CA ALA A 416 5.00 20.67 14.12
C ALA A 416 3.81 19.78 13.71
N THR A 417 4.06 18.52 13.31
CA THR A 417 3.03 17.58 12.84
C THR A 417 2.48 16.66 13.93
N ASP A 418 3.24 16.41 15.01
CA ASP A 418 2.77 15.63 16.16
C ASP A 418 1.52 16.23 16.85
N PRO A 419 1.34 17.57 17.00
CA PRO A 419 0.09 18.14 17.52
C PRO A 419 -1.12 17.84 16.63
N ILE A 420 -0.96 17.76 15.30
CA ILE A 420 -2.05 17.52 14.34
C ILE A 420 -2.44 16.04 14.31
N TYR A 421 -1.48 15.12 14.49
CA TYR A 421 -1.75 13.69 14.67
C TYR A 421 -2.35 13.36 16.05
N ALA A 422 -1.96 14.11 17.10
CA ALA A 422 -2.54 13.98 18.43
C ALA A 422 -3.98 14.52 18.50
N TRP A 423 -4.29 15.62 17.78
CA TRP A 423 -5.62 16.24 17.77
C TRP A 423 -6.71 15.31 17.20
N ARG A 424 -6.39 14.49 16.20
CA ARG A 424 -7.36 13.55 15.59
C ARG A 424 -7.61 12.29 16.42
N ASN A 425 -6.70 11.94 17.34
CA ASN A 425 -6.82 10.77 18.22
C ASN A 425 -7.32 11.11 19.64
N THR A 426 -7.58 12.39 19.95
CA THR A 426 -8.01 12.82 21.30
C THR A 426 -9.46 13.33 21.38
N ALA A 427 -10.23 13.27 20.29
CA ALA A 427 -11.67 13.52 20.32
C ALA A 427 -12.49 12.46 21.09
N SER A 428 -11.86 11.41 21.63
CA SER A 428 -12.47 10.43 22.55
C SER A 428 -11.78 10.34 23.92
N ALA A 429 -10.85 11.24 24.25
CA ALA A 429 -10.15 11.23 25.53
C ALA A 429 -10.51 12.49 26.32
N SER A 430 -11.57 12.40 27.12
CA SER A 430 -11.87 13.36 28.18
C SER A 430 -10.84 13.20 29.30
N SER A 431 -9.67 13.80 29.12
CA SER A 431 -8.67 14.22 30.12
C SER A 431 -7.24 14.03 29.59
N TRP A 432 -6.46 15.10 29.60
CA TRP A 432 -5.01 15.04 29.46
C TRP A 432 -4.38 14.98 30.85
N SER A 433 -3.43 14.09 31.07
CA SER A 433 -2.46 14.21 32.17
C SER A 433 -1.06 14.24 31.56
N ILE A 434 -0.36 15.37 31.72
CA ILE A 434 1.06 15.48 31.40
C ILE A 434 1.82 14.98 32.62
N SER A 435 2.62 13.93 32.43
CA SER A 435 3.61 13.52 33.43
C SER A 435 4.98 14.01 32.96
N LEU A 436 5.49 15.05 33.61
CA LEU A 436 6.91 15.39 33.56
C LEU A 436 7.66 14.50 34.56
N PRO A 437 8.91 14.12 34.26
CA PRO A 437 9.70 13.32 35.19
C PRO A 437 10.14 14.21 36.37
N SER A 438 9.74 13.86 37.60
CA SER A 438 10.37 14.40 38.81
C SER A 438 11.23 13.34 39.47
N THR A 439 12.48 13.72 39.75
CA THR A 439 13.29 13.10 40.78
C THR A 439 12.58 13.35 42.12
N ASN A 440 12.20 12.27 42.82
CA ASN A 440 11.46 12.25 44.09
C ASN A 440 9.93 12.32 43.99
N GLY A 441 9.32 11.27 43.44
CA GLY A 441 8.35 10.46 44.20
C GLY A 441 6.98 11.04 44.62
N THR A 442 6.55 12.23 44.20
CA THR A 442 5.16 12.70 44.43
C THR A 442 4.58 13.41 43.19
N ARG A 443 3.36 13.01 42.77
CA ARG A 443 2.61 13.61 41.64
C ARG A 443 1.54 14.57 42.17
N HIS A 444 1.55 15.82 41.71
CA HIS A 444 0.43 16.76 41.80
C HIS A 444 -0.25 16.89 40.43
N VAL A 445 -1.59 16.91 40.40
CA VAL A 445 -2.41 17.08 39.19
C VAL A 445 -3.13 18.43 39.28
N VAL A 446 -2.93 19.29 38.28
CA VAL A 446 -3.64 20.56 38.13
C VAL A 446 -4.55 20.46 36.90
N ILE A 447 -5.84 20.77 37.07
CA ILE A 447 -6.87 20.74 36.01
C ILE A 447 -7.27 22.19 35.70
N ILE A 448 -7.23 22.59 34.42
CA ILE A 448 -7.72 23.89 33.95
C ILE A 448 -8.72 23.64 32.79
N PRO A 449 -9.98 24.11 32.85
CA PRO A 449 -10.93 24.02 31.73
C PRO A 449 -11.17 25.39 31.07
N PHE A 450 -11.45 25.43 29.74
CA PHE A 450 -12.29 26.45 29.03
C PHE A 450 -12.31 26.20 27.48
N PRO A 451 -13.16 26.90 26.67
CA PRO A 451 -14.59 26.66 26.41
C PRO A 451 -14.89 26.22 24.95
N SER A 452 -16.10 25.68 24.76
CA SER A 452 -16.74 25.34 23.48
C SER A 452 -16.86 26.49 22.48
N ALA A 453 -16.47 26.26 21.22
CA ALA A 453 -16.78 27.13 20.09
C ALA A 453 -17.69 26.42 19.07
N ILE A 454 -18.84 27.07 18.84
CA ILE A 454 -19.88 26.79 17.85
C ILE A 454 -19.34 27.17 16.47
N SER A 455 -19.53 26.33 15.45
CA SER A 455 -19.70 26.86 14.09
C SER A 455 -20.66 25.98 13.28
N ARG A 456 -21.67 26.67 12.74
CA ARG A 456 -22.63 26.18 11.75
C ARG A 456 -21.94 26.26 10.38
N GLU A 457 -22.02 25.22 9.57
CA GLU A 457 -21.81 25.34 8.13
C GLU A 457 -23.09 25.02 7.36
N LYS A 458 -23.46 25.97 6.51
CA LYS A 458 -24.64 25.99 5.65
C LYS A 458 -24.40 25.14 4.41
N SER A 459 -25.44 24.41 4.03
CA SER A 459 -25.63 23.72 2.76
C SER A 459 -25.62 24.66 1.55
N VAL A 460 -24.88 24.30 0.50
CA VAL A 460 -25.01 24.78 -0.90
C VAL A 460 -24.79 23.57 -1.83
N PRO A 461 -25.53 23.42 -2.96
CA PRO A 461 -25.82 22.11 -3.58
C PRO A 461 -24.83 21.70 -4.69
N PRO A 462 -24.81 20.42 -5.11
CA PRO A 462 -23.96 19.99 -6.22
C PRO A 462 -24.62 20.26 -7.58
N SER A 463 -23.85 20.84 -8.49
CA SER A 463 -24.07 20.82 -9.94
C SER A 463 -23.28 19.64 -10.58
N PRO A 464 -23.54 19.28 -11.85
CA PRO A 464 -23.50 17.89 -12.32
C PRO A 464 -22.13 17.46 -12.85
N CYS A 465 -21.71 16.25 -12.51
CA CYS A 465 -20.63 15.54 -13.20
C CYS A 465 -21.18 14.86 -14.47
N ASN A 466 -20.78 15.38 -15.62
CA ASN A 466 -20.72 14.61 -16.86
C ASN A 466 -19.45 13.74 -16.87
N ASP A 467 -19.47 12.73 -17.74
CA ASP A 467 -18.38 11.86 -18.21
C ASP A 467 -18.30 10.45 -17.59
N CYS A 468 -19.21 9.58 -18.04
CA CYS A 468 -18.92 8.17 -18.27
C CYS A 468 -18.73 7.96 -19.79
N PHE A 469 -17.61 7.35 -20.18
CA PHE A 469 -17.30 7.00 -21.58
C PHE A 469 -18.36 6.05 -22.16
N HIS A 470 -19.14 6.52 -23.13
CA HIS A 470 -19.90 5.69 -24.06
C HIS A 470 -19.22 5.73 -25.44
N PHE A 471 -18.88 4.56 -25.99
CA PHE A 471 -18.59 4.44 -27.42
C PHE A 471 -19.90 4.42 -28.20
N HIS A 472 -20.15 5.48 -28.98
CA HIS A 472 -21.28 5.56 -29.91
C HIS A 472 -20.86 4.99 -31.27
N THR A 473 -21.62 4.05 -31.81
CA THR A 473 -21.59 3.72 -33.25
C THR A 473 -22.95 4.07 -33.86
N PHE A 474 -22.93 4.90 -34.91
CA PHE A 474 -24.11 5.31 -35.66
C PHE A 474 -24.41 4.32 -36.79
N LYS A 475 -25.66 3.88 -36.91
CA LYS A 475 -26.17 3.15 -38.09
C LYS A 475 -27.53 3.74 -38.50
N GLY A 476 -27.51 4.81 -39.29
CA GLY A 476 -28.71 5.52 -39.74
C GLY A 476 -29.48 6.23 -38.61
N ASN A 477 -30.50 7.01 -38.97
CA ASN A 477 -31.24 7.94 -38.07
C ASN A 477 -32.12 7.27 -36.99
N ARG A 478 -31.73 6.14 -36.40
CA ARG A 478 -32.39 5.54 -35.23
C ARG A 478 -31.38 5.04 -34.20
N MET A 479 -31.57 5.46 -32.95
CA MET A 479 -30.85 4.95 -31.78
C MET A 479 -31.42 3.57 -31.43
N VAL A 480 -30.62 2.52 -31.61
CA VAL A 480 -30.97 1.14 -31.21
C VAL A 480 -30.14 0.80 -29.96
N ILE A 481 -30.82 0.49 -28.86
CA ILE A 481 -30.21 -0.12 -27.67
C ILE A 481 -30.22 -1.63 -27.92
N GLU A 482 -29.11 -2.20 -28.39
CA GLU A 482 -28.92 -3.64 -28.35
C GLU A 482 -28.38 -4.07 -26.98
N PRO A 483 -29.00 -5.04 -26.30
CA PRO A 483 -28.40 -5.65 -25.12
C PRO A 483 -27.15 -6.41 -25.56
N CYS A 484 -26.05 -6.27 -24.81
CA CYS A 484 -24.90 -7.19 -24.91
C CYS A 484 -25.37 -8.61 -24.51
N GLY A 485 -25.93 -9.32 -25.48
CA GLY A 485 -26.12 -10.75 -25.47
C GLY A 485 -24.90 -11.41 -26.10
N GLY A 486 -24.03 -11.95 -25.25
CA GLY A 486 -23.00 -12.91 -25.62
C GLY A 486 -22.89 -13.94 -24.48
N PRO A 487 -22.71 -15.24 -24.75
CA PRO A 487 -22.94 -16.31 -23.78
C PRO A 487 -21.88 -16.47 -22.67
N ASP A 488 -20.89 -15.57 -22.56
CA ASP A 488 -19.73 -15.74 -21.66
C ASP A 488 -19.57 -14.63 -20.60
N CYS A 489 -20.67 -14.13 -20.04
CA CYS A 489 -20.64 -13.33 -18.80
C CYS A 489 -21.08 -14.17 -17.59
N VAL A 490 -20.40 -15.30 -17.36
CA VAL A 490 -20.38 -15.98 -16.05
C VAL A 490 -19.02 -15.69 -15.43
N ALA A 491 -18.97 -14.96 -14.31
CA ALA A 491 -17.73 -14.79 -13.56
C ALA A 491 -17.33 -16.12 -12.88
N ILE A 492 -16.70 -17.02 -13.64
CA ILE A 492 -16.11 -18.26 -13.10
C ILE A 492 -14.67 -17.94 -12.67
N ILE A 493 -14.48 -17.57 -11.40
CA ILE A 493 -13.12 -17.50 -10.84
C ILE A 493 -12.70 -18.91 -10.40
N LYS A 494 -12.16 -19.69 -11.35
CA LYS A 494 -11.55 -21.00 -11.09
C LYS A 494 -10.17 -20.81 -10.44
N SER A 495 -9.92 -21.51 -9.32
CA SER A 495 -8.54 -21.68 -8.82
C SER A 495 -7.78 -22.65 -9.74
N ARG A 496 -6.52 -22.34 -10.06
CA ARG A 496 -5.63 -23.24 -10.81
C ARG A 496 -5.17 -24.37 -9.91
N ASN A 497 -5.97 -25.42 -9.80
CA ASN A 497 -5.58 -26.82 -9.58
C ASN A 497 -6.84 -27.65 -9.28
N LEU A 498 -7.44 -28.25 -10.31
CA LEU A 498 -8.46 -29.28 -10.12
C LEU A 498 -8.10 -30.48 -11.01
N ARG A 499 -7.78 -31.61 -10.37
CA ARG A 499 -8.01 -32.93 -10.96
C ARG A 499 -9.51 -33.14 -10.98
N GLU A 500 -10.04 -33.67 -12.08
CA GLU A 500 -11.45 -34.05 -12.21
C GLU A 500 -11.88 -34.93 -11.03
N ILE A 501 -12.82 -34.43 -10.23
CA ILE A 501 -13.54 -35.23 -9.24
C ILE A 501 -14.82 -35.69 -9.93
N GLN A 502 -14.97 -37.01 -10.02
CA GLN A 502 -16.12 -37.72 -10.57
C GLN A 502 -17.46 -37.23 -9.95
N PRO A 503 -18.57 -37.26 -10.71
CA PRO A 503 -19.87 -36.82 -10.22
C PRO A 503 -20.37 -37.78 -9.12
N SER A 504 -20.39 -37.31 -7.88
CA SER A 504 -20.98 -38.05 -6.77
C SER A 504 -22.50 -38.04 -6.88
N ARG A 505 -23.08 -39.25 -6.92
CA ARG A 505 -24.49 -39.63 -6.75
C ARG A 505 -25.45 -38.50 -6.33
N LYS A 506 -26.53 -38.36 -7.13
CA LYS A 506 -27.76 -37.61 -6.87
C LYS A 506 -28.15 -37.70 -5.38
N TYR A 507 -27.97 -36.60 -4.65
CA TYR A 507 -28.25 -36.52 -3.22
C TYR A 507 -29.77 -36.40 -3.03
N ASP A 508 -30.33 -37.17 -2.10
CA ASP A 508 -31.76 -37.17 -1.83
C ASP A 508 -32.12 -36.00 -0.89
N PHE A 509 -32.98 -35.09 -1.35
CA PHE A 509 -33.35 -33.84 -0.67
C PHE A 509 -34.24 -34.04 0.58
N GLU A 510 -34.51 -35.29 0.99
CA GLU A 510 -35.50 -35.58 2.03
C GLU A 510 -35.18 -35.00 3.42
N GLN A 511 -33.90 -34.73 3.73
CA GLN A 511 -33.45 -34.31 5.07
C GLN A 511 -33.36 -32.79 5.31
N CYS A 512 -33.82 -31.94 4.39
CA CYS A 512 -33.77 -30.49 4.57
C CYS A 512 -34.77 -29.94 5.61
N GLY A 513 -34.45 -28.78 6.18
CA GLY A 513 -35.36 -27.96 6.99
C GLY A 513 -35.78 -28.61 8.32
N MET A 514 -35.08 -29.65 8.78
CA MET A 514 -35.37 -30.36 10.02
C MET A 514 -34.51 -29.86 11.17
N ILE A 515 -35.10 -29.73 12.37
CA ILE A 515 -34.39 -29.45 13.62
C ILE A 515 -34.56 -30.68 14.52
N ASN A 516 -33.46 -31.37 14.88
CA ASN A 516 -33.54 -32.54 15.76
C ASN A 516 -33.85 -32.12 17.21
N LYS A 517 -35.11 -32.28 17.63
CA LYS A 517 -35.58 -31.84 18.96
C LYS A 517 -34.95 -32.61 20.13
N LYS A 518 -34.52 -33.87 19.93
CA LYS A 518 -33.93 -34.68 21.03
C LYS A 518 -32.54 -34.14 21.42
N ASP A 519 -31.70 -33.83 20.44
CA ASP A 519 -30.35 -33.27 20.64
C ASP A 519 -30.37 -31.81 21.12
N TYR A 520 -31.38 -31.04 20.72
CA TYR A 520 -31.57 -29.65 21.16
C TYR A 520 -31.70 -29.51 22.69
N SER A 521 -32.27 -30.52 23.36
CA SER A 521 -32.38 -30.54 24.83
C SER A 521 -31.05 -30.84 25.53
N ILE A 522 -30.21 -31.68 24.91
CA ILE A 522 -28.90 -32.12 25.41
C ILE A 522 -27.88 -30.99 25.28
N VAL A 523 -27.85 -30.32 24.11
CA VAL A 523 -26.97 -29.17 23.84
C VAL A 523 -27.30 -27.98 24.75
N ASN A 524 -28.60 -27.70 24.97
CA ASN A 524 -29.01 -26.64 25.91
C ASN A 524 -28.70 -26.98 27.38
N LYS A 525 -28.68 -28.26 27.77
CA LYS A 525 -28.23 -28.69 29.12
C LYS A 525 -26.71 -28.60 29.28
N ALA A 526 -25.94 -28.90 28.24
CA ALA A 526 -24.47 -28.82 28.26
C ALA A 526 -23.93 -27.37 28.20
N LEU A 527 -24.65 -26.45 27.54
CA LEU A 527 -24.27 -25.03 27.38
C LEU A 527 -24.79 -24.11 28.51
N GLN A 528 -25.40 -24.66 29.56
CA GLN A 528 -26.09 -23.87 30.59
C GLN A 528 -25.18 -23.11 31.57
N LEU A 529 -23.86 -23.09 31.39
CA LEU A 529 -22.94 -22.45 32.34
C LEU A 529 -22.59 -20.97 32.06
N LYS A 530 -23.18 -20.29 31.06
CA LYS A 530 -22.88 -18.85 30.84
C LYS A 530 -23.89 -18.03 30.00
N VAL A 531 -25.18 -18.37 29.98
CA VAL A 531 -26.18 -17.51 29.31
C VAL A 531 -26.57 -16.37 30.24
N SER A 532 -25.98 -15.19 30.05
CA SER A 532 -26.45 -13.95 30.67
C SER A 532 -27.80 -13.56 30.03
N THR A 533 -28.89 -13.88 30.72
CA THR A 533 -30.28 -13.67 30.27
C THR A 533 -30.73 -12.20 30.34
N SER A 534 -29.94 -11.25 29.85
CA SER A 534 -30.33 -9.82 29.87
C SER A 534 -30.78 -9.24 28.52
N VAL A 535 -30.57 -9.94 27.39
CA VAL A 535 -30.99 -9.45 26.06
C VAL A 535 -32.06 -10.36 25.45
N LYS A 536 -33.32 -9.89 25.40
CA LYS A 536 -34.53 -10.66 25.05
C LYS A 536 -34.55 -11.33 23.65
N ASN A 537 -33.57 -11.08 22.78
CA ASN A 537 -33.63 -11.39 21.35
C ASN A 537 -32.41 -12.13 20.75
N THR A 538 -31.46 -12.56 21.59
CA THR A 538 -30.35 -13.41 21.15
C THR A 538 -30.88 -14.75 20.63
N LEU A 539 -30.37 -15.22 19.48
CA LEU A 539 -30.66 -16.56 18.97
C LEU A 539 -30.16 -17.60 19.97
N ARG A 540 -30.71 -18.82 20.02
CA ARG A 540 -30.09 -19.91 20.81
C ARG A 540 -29.08 -20.70 19.97
N PRO A 541 -28.05 -21.30 20.59
CA PRO A 541 -27.14 -22.20 19.88
C PRO A 541 -27.93 -23.29 19.13
N ALA A 542 -27.57 -23.53 17.87
CA ALA A 542 -28.20 -24.52 16.98
C ALA A 542 -29.72 -24.34 16.74
N GLU A 543 -30.31 -23.17 17.03
CA GLU A 543 -31.74 -22.92 16.75
C GLU A 543 -32.03 -22.88 15.23
N TYR A 544 -31.10 -22.35 14.44
CA TYR A 544 -31.13 -22.39 12.97
C TYR A 544 -29.81 -22.98 12.42
N PRO A 545 -29.69 -24.31 12.30
CA PRO A 545 -28.45 -25.01 11.94
C PRO A 545 -27.87 -24.68 10.56
N TRP A 546 -28.67 -24.09 9.68
CA TRP A 546 -28.27 -23.70 8.32
C TRP A 546 -27.71 -22.28 8.23
N LEU A 547 -27.57 -21.56 9.35
CA LEU A 547 -27.03 -20.21 9.36
C LEU A 547 -25.53 -20.22 9.03
N VAL A 548 -25.12 -19.37 8.08
CA VAL A 548 -23.72 -19.23 7.66
C VAL A 548 -23.27 -17.80 7.87
N ARG A 549 -22.12 -17.60 8.52
CA ARG A 549 -21.42 -16.32 8.54
C ARG A 549 -20.40 -16.30 7.41
N ILE A 550 -20.40 -15.24 6.61
CA ILE A 550 -19.49 -15.05 5.49
C ILE A 550 -18.63 -13.83 5.77
N GLU A 551 -17.32 -14.03 5.70
CA GLU A 551 -16.33 -12.96 5.81
C GLU A 551 -15.57 -12.86 4.49
N SER A 552 -15.81 -11.77 3.76
CA SER A 552 -15.20 -11.49 2.47
C SER A 552 -14.12 -10.42 2.62
N ARG A 553 -12.94 -10.68 2.06
CA ARG A 553 -11.82 -9.74 1.98
C ARG A 553 -11.53 -9.39 0.53
N SER A 554 -11.35 -8.10 0.26
CA SER A 554 -11.05 -7.62 -1.11
C SER A 554 -9.69 -8.07 -1.65
N ASP A 555 -8.74 -8.37 -0.75
CA ASP A 555 -7.46 -9.02 -1.00
C ASP A 555 -6.90 -9.57 0.34
N MET A 556 -5.89 -10.45 0.29
CA MET A 556 -5.27 -11.08 1.48
C MET A 556 -4.64 -10.08 2.46
N LEU A 557 -4.34 -8.85 2.01
CA LEU A 557 -3.68 -7.79 2.78
C LEU A 557 -4.71 -6.77 3.34
N SER A 558 -5.97 -6.90 2.98
CA SER A 558 -7.06 -6.03 3.40
C SER A 558 -7.38 -6.26 4.88
N ARG A 559 -7.34 -5.17 5.66
CA ARG A 559 -7.76 -5.16 7.07
C ARG A 559 -9.28 -5.02 7.23
N THR A 560 -9.99 -4.71 6.14
CA THR A 560 -11.46 -4.57 6.12
C THR A 560 -12.09 -5.89 5.72
N VAL A 561 -12.90 -6.45 6.63
CA VAL A 561 -13.70 -7.64 6.39
C VAL A 561 -15.14 -7.20 6.16
N THR A 562 -15.68 -7.51 4.98
CA THR A 562 -17.13 -7.39 4.74
C THR A 562 -17.79 -8.59 5.42
N LEU A 563 -18.59 -8.32 6.44
CA LEU A 563 -19.42 -9.32 7.10
C LEU A 563 -20.74 -9.45 6.35
N CYS A 564 -21.12 -10.67 6.00
CA CYS A 564 -22.42 -11.02 5.45
C CYS A 564 -22.93 -12.32 6.08
N GLY A 565 -24.20 -12.62 5.87
CA GLY A 565 -24.79 -13.92 6.14
C GLY A 565 -24.98 -14.77 4.89
N GLY A 566 -25.30 -16.03 5.11
CA GLY A 566 -25.71 -16.98 4.09
C GLY A 566 -26.55 -18.08 4.70
N THR A 567 -27.09 -18.94 3.85
CA THR A 567 -27.83 -20.14 4.26
C THR A 567 -27.31 -21.38 3.57
N LEU A 568 -27.02 -22.43 4.34
CA LEU A 568 -26.63 -23.73 3.81
C LEU A 568 -27.87 -24.44 3.25
N ILE A 569 -27.88 -24.69 1.94
CA ILE A 569 -29.00 -25.34 1.22
C ILE A 569 -28.65 -26.75 0.75
N HIS A 570 -27.36 -27.08 0.74
CA HIS A 570 -26.78 -28.40 0.50
C HIS A 570 -25.50 -28.50 1.32
N PRO A 571 -25.01 -29.70 1.72
CA PRO A 571 -23.75 -29.82 2.46
C PRO A 571 -22.55 -29.12 1.82
N GLN A 572 -22.60 -28.85 0.51
CA GLN A 572 -21.55 -28.16 -0.25
C GLN A 572 -22.02 -26.83 -0.89
N TRP A 573 -23.27 -26.39 -0.69
CA TRP A 573 -23.78 -25.15 -1.30
C TRP A 573 -24.41 -24.20 -0.29
N VAL A 574 -23.99 -22.94 -0.38
CA VAL A 574 -24.50 -21.82 0.41
C VAL A 574 -25.14 -20.81 -0.53
N VAL A 575 -26.35 -20.35 -0.21
CA VAL A 575 -26.99 -19.20 -0.86
C VAL A 575 -26.74 -17.93 -0.04
N THR A 576 -26.44 -16.82 -0.71
CA THR A 576 -26.20 -15.50 -0.09
C THR A 576 -26.62 -14.38 -1.06
N ALA A 577 -26.47 -13.12 -0.66
CA ALA A 577 -26.71 -11.97 -1.52
C ALA A 577 -25.59 -11.78 -2.55
N ALA A 578 -25.92 -11.39 -3.78
CA ALA A 578 -24.94 -11.15 -4.84
C ALA A 578 -24.03 -9.97 -4.51
N HIS A 579 -24.57 -8.90 -3.93
CA HIS A 579 -23.78 -7.74 -3.54
C HIS A 579 -22.76 -8.06 -2.43
N CYS A 580 -22.96 -9.14 -1.65
CA CYS A 580 -21.96 -9.61 -0.69
C CYS A 580 -20.72 -10.21 -1.37
N MET A 581 -20.87 -10.69 -2.60
CA MET A 581 -19.80 -11.29 -3.41
C MET A 581 -19.13 -10.27 -4.36
N PHE A 582 -19.56 -9.00 -4.31
CA PHE A 582 -19.16 -7.95 -5.23
C PHE A 582 -18.65 -6.72 -4.49
N ASP A 583 -17.41 -6.31 -4.79
CA ASP A 583 -16.85 -5.07 -4.25
C ASP A 583 -17.36 -3.89 -5.10
N THR A 584 -18.45 -3.26 -4.65
CA THR A 584 -19.08 -2.11 -5.31
C THR A 584 -18.17 -0.90 -5.43
N LYS A 585 -17.08 -0.81 -4.63
CA LYS A 585 -16.10 0.30 -4.72
C LYS A 585 -15.06 0.08 -5.81
N LYS A 586 -14.76 -1.18 -6.11
CA LYS A 586 -13.76 -1.59 -7.13
C LYS A 586 -14.41 -2.15 -8.40
N ASP A 587 -15.74 -2.13 -8.46
CA ASP A 587 -16.59 -2.70 -9.52
C ASP A 587 -16.14 -4.10 -9.95
N ARG A 588 -15.85 -4.98 -8.97
CA ARG A 588 -15.35 -6.33 -9.26
C ARG A 588 -15.77 -7.37 -8.21
N PRO A 589 -15.92 -8.63 -8.61
CA PRO A 589 -16.12 -9.76 -7.68
C PRO A 589 -14.99 -9.91 -6.65
N TYR A 590 -15.31 -10.35 -5.43
CA TYR A 590 -14.31 -10.72 -4.42
C TYR A 590 -13.50 -11.94 -4.86
N ALA A 591 -12.19 -11.97 -4.59
CA ALA A 591 -11.41 -13.17 -4.88
C ALA A 591 -11.83 -14.34 -3.96
N THR A 592 -11.99 -15.56 -4.50
CA THR A 592 -12.44 -16.74 -3.73
C THR A 592 -11.56 -17.04 -2.52
N ASN A 593 -10.25 -16.79 -2.61
CA ASN A 593 -9.30 -16.96 -1.52
C ASN A 593 -9.47 -15.97 -0.35
N GLY A 594 -10.16 -14.85 -0.59
CA GLY A 594 -10.49 -13.84 0.42
C GLY A 594 -11.79 -14.12 1.16
N ILE A 595 -12.52 -15.18 0.80
CA ILE A 595 -13.82 -15.54 1.40
C ILE A 595 -13.61 -16.67 2.41
N THR A 596 -14.23 -16.52 3.58
CA THR A 596 -14.27 -17.56 4.63
C THR A 596 -15.71 -17.72 5.11
N LEU A 597 -16.17 -18.96 5.21
CA LEU A 597 -17.51 -19.29 5.67
C LEU A 597 -17.44 -20.03 7.00
N TYR A 598 -18.31 -19.66 7.94
CA TYR A 598 -18.38 -20.25 9.27
C TYR A 598 -19.79 -20.82 9.50
N MET A 599 -19.87 -22.08 9.93
CA MET A 599 -21.10 -22.85 10.16
C MET A 599 -21.05 -23.52 11.52
N GLY A 600 -22.20 -23.76 12.16
CA GLY A 600 -22.25 -24.31 13.53
C GLY A 600 -21.71 -23.35 14.61
N HIS A 601 -21.29 -22.15 14.20
CA HIS A 601 -20.74 -21.11 15.04
C HIS A 601 -21.84 -20.28 15.67
N TYR A 602 -21.72 -20.02 16.98
CA TYR A 602 -22.72 -19.27 17.74
C TYR A 602 -22.22 -17.93 18.27
N ASP A 603 -20.94 -17.77 18.62
CA ASP A 603 -20.44 -16.54 19.23
C ASP A 603 -19.14 -16.11 18.55
N ARG A 604 -19.13 -14.97 17.85
CA ARG A 604 -17.93 -14.44 17.18
C ARG A 604 -16.79 -14.14 18.15
N ALA A 605 -17.09 -14.05 19.45
CA ALA A 605 -16.09 -13.86 20.49
C ALA A 605 -15.49 -15.18 21.02
N SER A 606 -16.05 -16.35 20.72
CA SER A 606 -15.54 -17.64 21.21
C SER A 606 -15.64 -18.74 20.15
N SER A 607 -14.61 -19.55 19.94
CA SER A 607 -14.79 -20.71 19.06
C SER A 607 -15.73 -21.70 19.76
N SER A 608 -16.91 -21.93 19.18
CA SER A 608 -17.75 -23.04 19.61
C SER A 608 -17.07 -24.37 19.25
N LEU A 609 -17.11 -25.36 20.14
CA LEU A 609 -16.60 -26.74 19.88
C LEU A 609 -17.15 -27.38 18.59
N ASN A 610 -18.24 -26.84 18.04
CA ASN A 610 -18.90 -27.30 16.82
C ASN A 610 -18.75 -26.32 15.63
N GLU A 611 -17.83 -25.35 15.69
CA GLU A 611 -17.57 -24.43 14.58
C GLU A 611 -16.88 -25.16 13.42
N HIS A 612 -17.48 -25.09 12.23
CA HIS A 612 -16.90 -25.57 10.99
C HIS A 612 -16.52 -24.38 10.11
N ILE A 613 -15.24 -24.31 9.77
CA ILE A 613 -14.68 -23.29 8.86
C ILE A 613 -14.56 -23.91 7.46
N ALA A 614 -15.22 -23.31 6.49
CA ALA A 614 -15.20 -23.74 5.10
C ALA A 614 -14.62 -22.67 4.18
N LYS A 615 -13.99 -23.11 3.10
CA LYS A 615 -13.49 -22.28 2.01
C LYS A 615 -14.28 -22.56 0.72
N PRO A 616 -14.52 -21.54 -0.12
CA PRO A 616 -15.19 -21.75 -1.39
C PRO A 616 -14.21 -22.26 -2.45
N ILE A 617 -14.67 -23.19 -3.29
CA ILE A 617 -13.98 -23.55 -4.54
C ILE A 617 -14.32 -22.57 -5.66
N LEU A 618 -15.57 -22.10 -5.69
CA LEU A 618 -16.09 -21.07 -6.58
C LEU A 618 -17.36 -20.46 -5.99
N TYR A 619 -17.79 -19.34 -6.55
CA TYR A 619 -19.14 -18.84 -6.36
C TYR A 619 -19.69 -18.32 -7.69
N LEU A 620 -21.02 -18.26 -7.80
CA LEU A 620 -21.76 -17.90 -8.99
C LEU A 620 -22.75 -16.80 -8.62
N ILE A 621 -22.61 -15.64 -9.25
CA ILE A 621 -23.56 -14.53 -9.12
C ILE A 621 -24.69 -14.77 -10.13
N ASN A 622 -25.94 -14.52 -9.73
CA ASN A 622 -27.08 -14.62 -10.65
C ASN A 622 -26.83 -13.71 -11.87
N PRO A 623 -26.88 -14.23 -13.10
CA PRO A 623 -26.58 -13.45 -14.30
C PRO A 623 -27.54 -12.27 -14.52
N LYS A 624 -28.73 -12.32 -13.91
CA LYS A 624 -29.72 -11.23 -13.94
C LYS A 624 -29.49 -10.17 -12.86
N PHE A 625 -28.48 -10.34 -12.01
CA PHE A 625 -28.12 -9.38 -10.97
C PHE A 625 -27.80 -8.00 -11.57
N ARG A 626 -28.47 -6.96 -11.05
CA ARG A 626 -28.19 -5.56 -11.39
C ARG A 626 -28.38 -4.65 -10.18
N ILE A 627 -27.53 -3.65 -10.09
CA ILE A 627 -27.71 -2.50 -9.19
C ILE A 627 -28.15 -1.33 -10.09
N SER A 628 -29.34 -0.76 -9.84
CA SER A 628 -29.92 0.28 -10.69
C SER A 628 -30.18 1.55 -9.87
N PHE A 629 -29.82 2.71 -10.41
CA PHE A 629 -30.17 4.01 -9.80
C PHE A 629 -31.68 4.23 -9.69
N LEU A 630 -32.48 3.52 -10.49
CA LEU A 630 -33.94 3.63 -10.53
C LEU A 630 -34.64 2.75 -9.47
N SER A 631 -33.92 1.86 -8.79
CA SER A 631 -34.49 1.01 -7.73
C SER A 631 -33.63 1.09 -6.47
N PRO A 632 -34.23 1.37 -5.29
CA PRO A 632 -33.46 1.46 -4.06
C PRO A 632 -32.85 0.12 -3.62
N ALA A 633 -33.40 -1.02 -4.08
CA ALA A 633 -32.87 -2.35 -3.79
C ALA A 633 -32.25 -3.01 -5.05
N PRO A 634 -31.17 -3.79 -4.90
CA PRO A 634 -30.59 -4.55 -6.03
C PRO A 634 -31.57 -5.61 -6.57
N ILE A 635 -31.65 -5.78 -7.89
CA ILE A 635 -32.50 -6.80 -8.50
C ILE A 635 -31.75 -8.11 -8.70
N HIS A 636 -32.43 -9.25 -8.51
CA HIS A 636 -31.84 -10.60 -8.60
C HIS A 636 -30.58 -10.76 -7.72
N ASP A 637 -30.65 -10.22 -6.50
CA ASP A 637 -29.53 -10.14 -5.55
C ASP A 637 -29.23 -11.50 -4.88
N LEU A 638 -28.89 -12.50 -5.68
CA LEU A 638 -28.61 -13.87 -5.26
C LEU A 638 -27.26 -14.35 -5.79
N ALA A 639 -26.49 -15.02 -4.93
CA ALA A 639 -25.29 -15.74 -5.30
C ALA A 639 -25.25 -17.12 -4.63
N LEU A 640 -24.63 -18.07 -5.33
CA LEU A 640 -24.40 -19.44 -4.84
C LEU A 640 -22.91 -19.66 -4.66
N ILE A 641 -22.51 -20.12 -3.46
CA ILE A 641 -21.14 -20.44 -3.13
C ILE A 641 -21.01 -21.96 -3.04
N LYS A 642 -20.11 -22.54 -3.85
CA LYS A 642 -19.73 -23.95 -3.75
C LYS A 642 -18.55 -24.08 -2.80
N LEU A 643 -18.66 -24.93 -1.80
CA LEU A 643 -17.59 -25.21 -0.85
C LEU A 643 -16.56 -26.16 -1.46
N GLU A 644 -15.31 -26.09 -0.99
CA GLU A 644 -14.25 -27.02 -1.41
C GLU A 644 -14.58 -28.47 -1.03
N LYS A 645 -15.17 -28.67 0.14
CA LYS A 645 -15.58 -29.99 0.65
C LYS A 645 -17.01 -29.92 1.23
N PRO A 646 -17.76 -31.02 1.20
CA PRO A 646 -19.03 -31.10 1.90
C PRO A 646 -18.83 -30.94 3.41
N VAL A 647 -19.68 -30.14 4.04
CA VAL A 647 -19.69 -29.92 5.48
C VAL A 647 -20.39 -31.10 6.16
N PRO A 648 -19.81 -31.68 7.23
CA PRO A 648 -20.45 -32.75 7.98
C PRO A 648 -21.70 -32.21 8.68
N LEU A 649 -22.86 -32.75 8.33
CA LEU A 649 -24.12 -32.40 8.99
C LEU A 649 -24.09 -32.90 10.44
N SER A 650 -24.57 -32.05 11.35
CA SER A 650 -24.62 -32.32 12.78
C SER A 650 -25.87 -31.69 13.40
N HIS A 651 -26.05 -31.83 14.70
CA HIS A 651 -27.10 -31.13 15.44
C HIS A 651 -26.97 -29.59 15.37
N SER A 652 -25.77 -29.07 15.06
CA SER A 652 -25.50 -27.63 14.92
C SER A 652 -25.33 -27.15 13.48
N ILE A 653 -25.20 -28.07 12.52
CA ILE A 653 -25.03 -27.78 11.10
C ILE A 653 -26.03 -28.59 10.28
N GLY A 654 -26.97 -27.91 9.64
CA GLY A 654 -28.03 -28.51 8.84
C GLY A 654 -28.28 -27.74 7.56
N VAL A 655 -29.10 -28.30 6.67
CA VAL A 655 -29.49 -27.66 5.40
C VAL A 655 -30.94 -27.21 5.45
N ALA A 656 -31.24 -26.03 4.92
CA ALA A 656 -32.61 -25.54 4.81
C ALA A 656 -33.27 -26.01 3.50
N CYS A 657 -34.60 -26.10 3.48
CA CYS A 657 -35.31 -26.42 2.25
C CYS A 657 -35.41 -25.20 1.32
N LEU A 658 -35.34 -25.46 0.02
CA LEU A 658 -35.71 -24.49 -1.01
C LEU A 658 -37.23 -24.59 -1.29
N PRO A 659 -37.91 -23.46 -1.54
CA PRO A 659 -39.31 -23.45 -1.95
C PRO A 659 -39.45 -23.83 -3.43
N GLU A 660 -40.67 -24.15 -3.86
CA GLU A 660 -41.01 -24.28 -5.28
C GLU A 660 -41.32 -22.92 -5.91
N ARG A 661 -41.21 -22.83 -7.23
CA ARG A 661 -41.52 -21.62 -8.01
C ARG A 661 -42.94 -21.11 -7.77
N THR A 662 -43.87 -22.02 -7.54
CA THR A 662 -45.29 -21.74 -7.31
C THR A 662 -45.60 -21.34 -5.87
N ASP A 663 -44.68 -21.52 -4.94
CA ASP A 663 -44.90 -21.20 -3.54
C ASP A 663 -44.96 -19.69 -3.34
N LYS A 664 -46.09 -19.22 -2.81
CA LYS A 664 -46.32 -17.82 -2.47
C LYS A 664 -46.62 -17.67 -0.99
N LEU A 665 -46.00 -16.69 -0.36
CA LEU A 665 -46.28 -16.33 1.02
C LEU A 665 -47.52 -15.42 1.08
N ALA A 666 -48.51 -15.82 1.87
CA ALA A 666 -49.69 -14.98 2.12
C ALA A 666 -49.32 -13.75 2.96
N ASP A 667 -50.07 -12.66 2.79
CA ASP A 667 -49.93 -11.48 3.65
C ASP A 667 -50.14 -11.86 5.13
N GLY A 668 -49.30 -11.33 6.01
CA GLY A 668 -49.27 -11.67 7.43
C GLY A 668 -48.56 -12.98 7.79
N THR A 669 -48.05 -13.75 6.82
CA THR A 669 -47.29 -14.98 7.10
C THR A 669 -46.12 -14.68 8.03
N LEU A 670 -45.93 -15.52 9.05
CA LEU A 670 -44.85 -15.33 10.01
C LEU A 670 -43.52 -15.85 9.43
N ALA A 671 -42.52 -14.98 9.40
CA ALA A 671 -41.18 -15.29 8.91
C ALA A 671 -40.11 -14.85 9.92
N PHE A 672 -38.93 -15.43 9.78
CA PHE A 672 -37.79 -15.18 10.66
C PHE A 672 -36.53 -14.93 9.83
N THR A 673 -35.65 -14.07 10.31
CA THR A 673 -34.27 -13.97 9.83
C THR A 673 -33.34 -13.91 11.03
N ALA A 674 -32.09 -14.34 10.87
CA ALA A 674 -31.10 -14.29 11.93
C ALA A 674 -29.71 -14.03 11.36
N GLY A 675 -28.87 -13.30 12.09
CA GLY A 675 -27.54 -12.90 11.64
C GLY A 675 -26.71 -12.19 12.70
N TRP A 676 -25.51 -11.77 12.31
CA TRP A 676 -24.51 -11.10 13.16
C TRP A 676 -24.35 -9.61 12.85
N GLY A 677 -25.29 -9.01 12.13
CA GLY A 677 -25.29 -7.59 11.78
C GLY A 677 -25.31 -6.67 13.01
N HIS A 678 -25.21 -5.37 12.78
CA HIS A 678 -25.10 -4.40 13.87
C HIS A 678 -26.42 -4.34 14.67
N ALA A 679 -26.30 -4.09 15.98
CA ALA A 679 -27.43 -3.96 16.91
C ALA A 679 -28.13 -2.59 16.88
N SER A 680 -27.39 -1.57 16.42
CA SER A 680 -27.75 -0.16 16.28
C SER A 680 -26.80 0.52 15.27
N PRO A 681 -27.15 1.69 14.71
CA PRO A 681 -26.35 2.37 13.69
C PRO A 681 -24.90 2.67 14.12
N GLU A 682 -24.70 2.95 15.41
CA GLU A 682 -23.39 3.28 16.00
C GLU A 682 -22.66 2.06 16.60
N SER A 683 -23.31 0.90 16.65
CA SER A 683 -22.71 -0.32 17.18
C SER A 683 -21.88 -1.06 16.13
N THR A 684 -20.99 -1.93 16.58
CA THR A 684 -20.35 -2.92 15.71
C THR A 684 -21.24 -4.17 15.59
N ALA A 685 -20.93 -5.00 14.59
CA ALA A 685 -21.56 -6.30 14.40
C ALA A 685 -21.55 -7.11 15.71
N VAL A 686 -22.69 -7.72 16.05
CA VAL A 686 -22.87 -8.43 17.33
C VAL A 686 -22.06 -9.72 17.37
N ASN A 687 -21.60 -10.11 18.57
CA ASN A 687 -20.86 -11.37 18.72
C ASN A 687 -21.78 -12.59 18.64
N GLU A 688 -22.91 -12.55 19.36
CA GLU A 688 -23.95 -13.59 19.30
C GLU A 688 -25.03 -13.18 18.30
N PRO A 689 -25.49 -14.09 17.41
CA PRO A 689 -26.46 -13.76 16.40
C PRO A 689 -27.80 -13.45 17.03
N ARG A 690 -28.52 -12.52 16.41
CA ARG A 690 -29.86 -12.12 16.84
C ARG A 690 -30.88 -12.57 15.82
N LYS A 691 -32.10 -12.82 16.27
CA LYS A 691 -33.23 -13.14 15.38
C LYS A 691 -34.21 -11.98 15.29
N ALA A 692 -34.70 -11.73 14.08
CA ALA A 692 -35.80 -10.83 13.81
C ALA A 692 -37.04 -11.64 13.43
N ARG A 693 -38.19 -11.23 13.97
CA ARG A 693 -39.50 -11.78 13.65
C ARG A 693 -40.23 -10.79 12.75
N LEU A 694 -40.66 -11.26 11.60
CA LEU A 694 -41.24 -10.47 10.54
C LEU A 694 -42.61 -11.04 10.16
N LYS A 695 -43.54 -10.16 9.80
CA LYS A 695 -44.76 -10.54 9.10
C LYS A 695 -44.60 -10.16 7.64
N ILE A 696 -44.77 -11.12 6.74
CA ILE A 696 -44.77 -10.86 5.31
C ILE A 696 -45.84 -9.81 5.00
N ALA A 697 -45.44 -8.77 4.28
CA ALA A 697 -46.30 -7.63 3.99
C ALA A 697 -45.98 -7.13 2.58
N PRO A 698 -46.67 -7.63 1.53
CA PRO A 698 -46.42 -7.20 0.16
C PRO A 698 -46.55 -5.69 -0.05
N ARG A 699 -47.42 -5.03 0.74
CA ARG A 699 -47.57 -3.56 0.75
C ARG A 699 -46.28 -2.84 1.16
N SER A 700 -45.45 -3.44 2.01
CA SER A 700 -44.14 -2.88 2.40
C SER A 700 -43.19 -2.69 1.23
N CYS A 701 -43.25 -3.55 0.21
CA CYS A 701 -42.45 -3.35 -1.01
C CYS A 701 -42.85 -2.06 -1.74
N ARG A 702 -44.15 -1.74 -1.76
CA ARG A 702 -44.65 -0.51 -2.37
C ARG A 702 -44.16 0.73 -1.61
N ASN A 703 -44.16 0.67 -0.28
CA ASN A 703 -43.64 1.75 0.56
C ASN A 703 -42.15 2.01 0.32
N LEU A 704 -41.36 0.92 0.19
CA LEU A 704 -39.94 0.98 -0.12
C LEU A 704 -39.66 1.33 -1.60
N ARG A 705 -40.68 1.45 -2.45
CA ARG A 705 -40.55 1.64 -3.92
C ARG A 705 -39.75 0.50 -4.59
N ILE A 706 -39.93 -0.72 -4.10
CA ILE A 706 -39.27 -1.94 -4.58
C ILE A 706 -40.26 -2.81 -5.35
N ASN A 707 -39.78 -3.51 -6.37
CA ASN A 707 -40.59 -4.44 -7.15
C ASN A 707 -40.92 -5.71 -6.35
N HIS A 708 -42.19 -5.86 -5.96
CA HIS A 708 -42.74 -6.99 -5.22
C HIS A 708 -42.73 -8.34 -5.98
N ASN A 709 -42.42 -8.36 -7.27
CA ASN A 709 -42.22 -9.60 -8.05
C ASN A 709 -40.79 -10.14 -7.93
N LEU A 710 -39.84 -9.26 -7.62
CA LEU A 710 -38.41 -9.59 -7.48
C LEU A 710 -37.99 -9.70 -6.02
N HIS A 711 -38.79 -9.14 -5.11
CA HIS A 711 -38.50 -9.07 -3.68
C HIS A 711 -39.69 -9.54 -2.84
N ILE A 712 -39.36 -10.13 -1.70
CA ILE A 712 -40.31 -10.41 -0.63
C ILE A 712 -40.08 -9.36 0.46
N CYS A 713 -41.12 -8.65 0.87
CA CYS A 713 -41.02 -7.67 1.94
C CYS A 713 -41.75 -8.12 3.20
N GLY A 714 -41.17 -7.78 4.34
CA GLY A 714 -41.72 -8.09 5.64
C GLY A 714 -41.58 -6.90 6.59
N ARG A 715 -42.57 -6.76 7.47
CA ARG A 715 -42.59 -5.74 8.51
C ARG A 715 -42.25 -6.37 9.85
N ASN A 716 -41.33 -5.76 10.61
CA ASN A 716 -40.98 -6.27 11.92
C ASN A 716 -42.10 -6.01 12.93
N ASP A 717 -42.24 -6.90 13.91
CA ASP A 717 -43.30 -6.81 14.92
C ASP A 717 -42.79 -6.76 16.37
N ARG A 718 -41.48 -6.88 16.58
CA ARG A 718 -40.81 -6.86 17.89
C ARG A 718 -39.51 -6.03 17.90
N GLY A 719 -39.42 -5.04 17.02
CA GLY A 719 -38.35 -4.04 17.05
C GLY A 719 -37.07 -4.40 16.29
N ASN A 720 -36.70 -5.66 16.11
CA ASN A 720 -35.48 -6.00 15.37
C ASN A 720 -35.66 -5.91 13.85
N ASN A 721 -34.67 -5.38 13.15
CA ASN A 721 -34.60 -5.29 11.69
C ASN A 721 -33.31 -5.90 11.17
N ILE A 722 -33.24 -6.11 9.85
CA ILE A 722 -31.98 -6.40 9.16
C ILE A 722 -31.13 -5.14 9.18
N CYS A 723 -29.84 -5.29 9.46
CA CYS A 723 -28.88 -4.18 9.47
C CYS A 723 -27.61 -4.54 8.68
N SER A 724 -26.69 -3.59 8.55
CA SER A 724 -25.33 -3.80 8.06
C SER A 724 -24.70 -5.04 8.70
N GLY A 725 -24.30 -5.99 7.85
CA GLY A 725 -23.76 -7.29 8.26
C GLY A 725 -24.74 -8.46 8.19
N ASP A 726 -26.06 -8.21 8.10
CA ASP A 726 -27.09 -9.24 7.93
C ASP A 726 -27.42 -9.55 6.46
N SER A 727 -26.85 -8.80 5.51
CA SER A 727 -27.02 -9.06 4.07
C SER A 727 -26.70 -10.51 3.73
N GLY A 728 -27.57 -11.16 2.95
CA GLY A 728 -27.45 -12.56 2.56
C GLY A 728 -28.01 -13.58 3.57
N THR A 729 -28.44 -13.17 4.77
CA THR A 729 -29.15 -14.05 5.72
C THR A 729 -30.51 -14.51 5.16
N GLY A 730 -30.93 -15.74 5.46
CA GLY A 730 -32.15 -16.32 4.90
C GLY A 730 -33.45 -15.84 5.57
N LEU A 731 -34.47 -15.57 4.76
CA LEU A 731 -35.87 -15.40 5.18
C LEU A 731 -36.52 -16.77 5.37
N MET A 732 -36.56 -17.22 6.62
CA MET A 732 -37.03 -18.53 7.03
C MET A 732 -38.53 -18.55 7.30
N VAL A 733 -39.24 -19.49 6.67
CA VAL A 733 -40.65 -19.77 6.93
C VAL A 733 -40.82 -21.24 7.28
N ARG A 734 -41.65 -21.51 8.28
CA ARG A 734 -41.95 -22.88 8.70
C ARG A 734 -43.26 -23.33 8.06
N ALA A 735 -43.20 -24.37 7.24
CA ALA A 735 -44.35 -24.93 6.53
C ALA A 735 -44.54 -26.41 6.87
N GLY A 736 -45.80 -26.86 6.91
CA GLY A 736 -46.17 -28.24 7.16
C GLY A 736 -46.38 -28.98 5.84
N THR A 737 -45.68 -30.09 5.64
CA THR A 737 -45.94 -31.02 4.53
C THR A 737 -46.77 -32.18 5.06
N LYS A 738 -47.87 -32.53 4.37
CA LYS A 738 -48.67 -33.71 4.71
C LYS A 738 -47.89 -34.94 4.24
N SER A 739 -47.40 -35.75 5.17
CA SER A 739 -46.81 -37.05 4.83
C SER A 739 -47.91 -38.08 4.56
N ASN A 740 -47.61 -39.10 3.73
CA ASN A 740 -48.49 -40.23 3.41
C ASN A 740 -49.03 -41.00 4.63
N ARG A 741 -48.54 -40.72 5.84
CA ARG A 741 -48.95 -41.32 7.12
C ARG A 741 -49.89 -40.46 7.99
N ASN A 742 -50.59 -39.46 7.43
CA ASN A 742 -51.42 -38.50 8.19
C ASN A 742 -50.67 -37.71 9.28
N GLN A 743 -49.33 -37.69 9.25
CA GLN A 743 -48.51 -36.87 10.13
C GLN A 743 -48.01 -35.65 9.36
N THR A 744 -48.33 -34.46 9.86
CA THR A 744 -47.81 -33.20 9.30
C THR A 744 -46.35 -33.04 9.74
N GLN A 745 -45.42 -33.16 8.80
CA GLN A 745 -44.00 -32.93 9.05
C GLN A 745 -43.69 -31.46 8.80
N TRP A 746 -43.22 -30.77 9.84
CA TRP A 746 -42.87 -29.36 9.73
C TRP A 746 -41.42 -29.20 9.28
N LYS A 747 -41.21 -28.48 8.17
CA LYS A 747 -39.89 -28.15 7.63
C LYS A 747 -39.71 -26.63 7.54
N TRP A 748 -38.46 -26.20 7.58
CA TRP A 748 -38.05 -24.81 7.39
C TRP A 748 -37.58 -24.58 5.96
N TYR A 749 -38.15 -23.55 5.33
CA TYR A 749 -37.88 -23.15 3.96
C TYR A 749 -37.28 -21.75 3.93
N ILE A 750 -36.38 -21.48 2.97
CA ILE A 750 -35.78 -20.16 2.76
C ILE A 750 -36.43 -19.52 1.53
N PHE A 751 -37.28 -18.54 1.76
CA PHE A 751 -38.02 -17.87 0.70
C PHE A 751 -37.28 -16.68 0.08
N GLY A 752 -36.23 -16.18 0.74
CA GLY A 752 -35.43 -15.10 0.21
C GLY A 752 -34.14 -14.89 0.98
N VAL A 753 -33.28 -14.00 0.48
CA VAL A 753 -32.06 -13.55 1.17
C VAL A 753 -32.14 -12.06 1.48
N ALA A 754 -31.65 -11.65 2.65
CA ALA A 754 -31.65 -10.26 3.08
C ALA A 754 -30.88 -9.40 2.07
N SER A 755 -31.54 -8.42 1.47
CA SER A 755 -30.98 -7.63 0.36
C SER A 755 -30.97 -6.14 0.68
N TYR A 756 -32.07 -5.60 1.21
CA TYR A 756 -32.20 -4.17 1.47
C TYR A 756 -33.04 -3.87 2.72
N GLY A 757 -32.59 -2.87 3.49
CA GLY A 757 -33.27 -2.32 4.67
C GLY A 757 -32.99 -0.82 4.79
N LEU A 758 -33.78 -0.10 5.58
CA LEU A 758 -33.57 1.33 5.84
C LEU A 758 -32.34 1.55 6.73
N GLU A 759 -31.59 2.64 6.49
CA GLU A 759 -30.28 2.94 7.13
C GLU A 759 -30.31 3.01 8.66
N GLU A 760 -31.47 3.29 9.24
CA GLU A 760 -31.68 3.21 10.67
C GLU A 760 -31.77 1.74 11.09
N CYS A 761 -30.68 1.18 11.60
CA CYS A 761 -30.65 -0.09 12.34
C CYS A 761 -31.40 0.04 13.68
N SER A 762 -32.67 0.43 13.57
CA SER A 762 -33.52 0.85 14.65
C SER A 762 -34.20 -0.34 15.28
N GLN A 763 -34.36 -0.26 16.60
CA GLN A 763 -35.16 -1.20 17.39
C GLN A 763 -36.67 -0.85 17.39
N HIS A 764 -37.10 0.09 16.54
CA HIS A 764 -38.50 0.47 16.42
C HIS A 764 -39.33 -0.62 15.72
N VAL A 765 -40.60 -0.72 16.13
CA VAL A 765 -41.58 -1.65 15.57
C VAL A 765 -42.16 -1.04 14.28
N ASN A 766 -42.55 -1.87 13.33
CA ASN A 766 -43.16 -1.53 12.03
C ASN A 766 -42.21 -1.00 10.93
N HIS A 767 -40.94 -1.39 10.96
CA HIS A 767 -39.99 -1.15 9.87
C HIS A 767 -40.09 -2.19 8.75
N ASP A 768 -39.94 -1.72 7.51
CA ASP A 768 -40.01 -2.51 6.29
C ASP A 768 -38.63 -3.04 5.90
N ASN A 769 -38.57 -4.34 5.64
CA ASN A 769 -37.35 -5.06 5.24
C ASN A 769 -37.61 -5.75 3.89
N ALA A 770 -36.62 -5.77 3.00
CA ALA A 770 -36.72 -6.39 1.68
C ALA A 770 -35.69 -7.51 1.47
N PHE A 771 -36.16 -8.60 0.91
CA PHE A 771 -35.40 -9.81 0.64
C PHE A 771 -35.47 -10.13 -0.85
N ALA A 772 -34.35 -10.52 -1.47
CA ALA A 772 -34.37 -11.04 -2.83
C ALA A 772 -35.10 -12.40 -2.86
N SER A 773 -36.05 -12.55 -3.78
CA SER A 773 -36.98 -13.69 -3.83
C SER A 773 -36.30 -14.95 -4.39
N ILE A 774 -36.18 -15.99 -3.57
CA ILE A 774 -35.69 -17.31 -4.02
C ILE A 774 -36.68 -17.97 -5.00
N PRO A 775 -38.00 -18.01 -4.77
CA PRO A 775 -38.96 -18.57 -5.74
C PRO A 775 -38.86 -17.94 -7.14
N THR A 776 -38.51 -16.66 -7.22
CA THR A 776 -38.35 -15.94 -8.49
C THR A 776 -37.13 -16.43 -9.28
N ASP A 777 -36.06 -16.82 -8.59
CA ASP A 777 -34.78 -17.24 -9.16
C ASP A 777 -34.49 -18.75 -8.95
N ILE A 778 -35.51 -19.53 -8.59
CA ILE A 778 -35.36 -20.94 -8.21
C ILE A 778 -34.88 -21.83 -9.36
N ASP A 779 -35.31 -21.52 -10.59
CA ASP A 779 -34.88 -22.24 -11.79
C ASP A 779 -33.36 -22.11 -11.98
N TRP A 780 -32.81 -20.91 -11.76
CA TRP A 780 -31.37 -20.67 -11.83
C TRP A 780 -30.62 -21.41 -10.72
N ILE A 781 -31.20 -21.47 -9.52
CA ILE A 781 -30.59 -22.23 -8.41
C ILE A 781 -30.51 -23.72 -8.76
N HIS A 782 -31.60 -24.32 -9.24
CA HIS A 782 -31.60 -25.73 -9.63
C HIS A 782 -30.65 -26.00 -10.81
N GLU A 783 -30.65 -25.14 -11.83
CA GLU A 783 -29.72 -25.28 -12.97
C GLU A 783 -28.26 -25.30 -12.49
N VAL A 784 -27.89 -24.40 -11.57
CA VAL A 784 -26.53 -24.36 -11.02
C VAL A 784 -26.21 -25.62 -10.20
N LEU A 785 -27.14 -26.06 -9.34
CA LEU A 785 -26.95 -27.24 -8.50
C LEU A 785 -26.83 -28.53 -9.33
N ASP A 786 -27.59 -28.64 -10.41
CA ASP A 786 -27.56 -29.80 -11.30
C ASP A 786 -26.30 -29.83 -12.19
N LYS A 787 -25.79 -28.65 -12.57
CA LYS A 787 -24.64 -28.50 -13.47
C LYS A 787 -23.29 -28.77 -12.80
N TYR A 788 -23.16 -28.50 -11.50
CA TYR A 788 -21.88 -28.49 -10.78
C TYR A 788 -21.84 -29.49 -9.63
#